data_AF-A0A2P2MDF7-F1
#
_entry.id   AF-A0A2P2MDF7-F1
#
_cell.length_a   1.000
_cell.length_b   1.000
_cell.length_c   1.000
_cell.angle_alpha   90.00
_cell.angle_beta   90.00
_cell.angle_gamma   90.00
#
_symmetry.space_group_name_H-M   'P 1'
#
loop_
_entity.id
_entity.type
_entity.pdbx_description
1 polymer ?
#
loop_
_entity_poly.entity_id
_entity_poly.type
_entity_poly.pdbx_seq_one_letter_code
_entity_poly.pdbx_strand_id
1 'polypeptide(L)'
;MYVYKLSQCMCLTAISSIQVDNRAVAQLLESIIFIIDSVLPLIRKLPKAVIEELEQDLRQMIVRHSFLTVVHACIKCICSLSRVAGKGTSVVEYLIQMFFKRLDAQGTDNKQLVGRSLFCLGLLIRYGNPLLTTSSNKSMDVGSSLNLFKKYLQMEDFGIKVRSLQALGFFLIARPEYMLEKDIGKIIEATLSSGSDVRLKVQALQNMHDYLLDAESQMETDKASNEVVQDSVEDGLCVPVAAGAGDTNICGGIVQLYWDNLLGRCLDLNEHVRQTALKIVEIVLRQGLVHPITCVPYLIALETDPQEMNSKLAHLLLMNMNEKYPAFFESRLGDGLQLSFLFMQSISNVSTGNLYQKVQSKAAGNLKGKPEGVSLTQARLGVSRIYKLIRGNRVARNKFMSSIVRKFDNPTGTNSVVPFLMYCTEILALLPFTSPDEPLYLVYAINRVIQVRAGALEANMKGLILHLSQRNSRKMHIENGIVQQELTQPFLYHMNPMDLNGTFQQEPASQPHFNPLTAFDLNGIVQQQPKDLPMLNSTSLGYAKMDEMSSESSSISKDDVEKIQVDCLAATALQLLLKLKRHLKIVYSLNDARCQAFSPNEPPKTGEALSRQNIPFDISETCTSVPSTYQDLVQRYQEFKNALKDDAVDYGTYTASIKRKRPTPRKMKSGRMIGDDDDDDYDDTDWTGGPRRLSNSGRKTNRGRPRT
;
A
#
# COMPACT_ATOMS: atom_id res chain seq x y z
N MET A 1 -43.52 -17.61 -27.73
CA MET A 1 -42.93 -18.79 -28.39
C MET A 1 -41.50 -19.06 -27.93
N TYR A 2 -40.57 -18.08 -27.94
CA TYR A 2 -39.20 -18.25 -27.41
C TYR A 2 -39.13 -18.57 -25.92
N VAL A 3 -39.93 -17.89 -25.08
CA VAL A 3 -40.02 -18.15 -23.63
C VAL A 3 -40.66 -19.51 -23.34
N TYR A 4 -41.58 -19.95 -24.20
CA TYR A 4 -42.19 -21.28 -24.12
C TYR A 4 -41.18 -22.37 -24.53
N LYS A 5 -40.29 -22.09 -25.49
CA LYS A 5 -39.14 -22.94 -25.82
C LYS A 5 -38.05 -22.92 -24.74
N LEU A 6 -37.85 -21.78 -24.05
CA LEU A 6 -36.93 -21.65 -22.91
C LEU A 6 -37.47 -22.30 -21.64
N SER A 7 -38.78 -22.17 -21.35
CA SER A 7 -39.43 -22.90 -20.27
C SER A 7 -39.52 -24.38 -20.61
N GLN A 8 -39.80 -24.75 -21.86
CA GLN A 8 -39.65 -26.14 -22.31
C GLN A 8 -38.20 -26.62 -22.24
N CYS A 9 -37.17 -25.77 -22.41
CA CYS A 9 -35.77 -26.14 -22.12
C CYS A 9 -35.54 -26.42 -20.63
N MET A 10 -36.15 -25.64 -19.72
CA MET A 10 -36.15 -25.96 -18.28
C MET A 10 -36.89 -27.26 -17.99
N CYS A 11 -38.10 -27.45 -18.57
CA CYS A 11 -38.95 -28.61 -18.32
C CYS A 11 -38.46 -29.90 -18.99
N LEU A 12 -37.75 -29.82 -20.13
CA LEU A 12 -37.18 -30.97 -20.85
C LEU A 12 -35.79 -31.38 -20.33
N THR A 13 -35.24 -30.79 -19.26
CA THR A 13 -34.02 -31.30 -18.58
C THR A 13 -34.09 -31.23 -17.04
N ALA A 14 -35.28 -31.48 -16.48
CA ALA A 14 -35.36 -32.48 -15.41
C ALA A 14 -34.87 -33.89 -15.89
N ILE A 15 -34.71 -34.09 -17.22
CA ILE A 15 -33.78 -35.03 -17.87
C ILE A 15 -32.33 -34.56 -17.61
N SER A 16 -31.73 -34.75 -16.44
CA SER A 16 -31.49 -36.03 -15.80
C SER A 16 -31.40 -35.82 -14.30
N SER A 17 -32.48 -36.10 -13.57
CA SER A 17 -32.32 -36.75 -12.27
C SER A 17 -31.35 -37.92 -12.44
N ILE A 18 -30.11 -37.81 -11.98
CA ILE A 18 -29.18 -38.87 -11.55
C ILE A 18 -27.91 -38.17 -11.04
N GLN A 19 -27.83 -37.99 -9.72
CA GLN A 19 -26.70 -38.43 -8.89
C GLN A 19 -25.25 -38.11 -9.29
N VAL A 20 -24.97 -37.13 -10.14
CA VAL A 20 -23.60 -36.69 -10.42
C VAL A 20 -23.47 -35.21 -10.10
N ASP A 21 -22.80 -34.89 -8.99
CA ASP A 21 -22.37 -33.53 -8.62
C ASP A 21 -21.36 -32.99 -9.65
N ASN A 22 -21.83 -32.69 -10.87
CA ASN A 22 -21.01 -32.16 -11.94
C ASN A 22 -21.08 -30.62 -11.96
N ARG A 23 -19.96 -29.99 -11.60
CA ARG A 23 -19.81 -28.52 -11.58
C ARG A 23 -20.12 -27.87 -12.93
N ALA A 24 -19.81 -28.52 -14.04
CA ALA A 24 -20.06 -27.98 -15.38
C ALA A 24 -21.58 -27.92 -15.70
N VAL A 25 -22.33 -28.95 -15.29
CA VAL A 25 -23.79 -29.00 -15.46
C VAL A 25 -24.45 -27.92 -14.60
N ALA A 26 -23.98 -27.74 -13.36
CA ALA A 26 -24.46 -26.67 -12.49
C ALA A 26 -24.20 -25.27 -13.08
N GLN A 27 -23.03 -25.02 -13.68
CA GLN A 27 -22.71 -23.76 -14.36
C GLN A 27 -23.60 -23.49 -15.59
N LEU A 28 -23.90 -24.54 -16.37
CA LEU A 28 -24.83 -24.44 -17.50
C LEU A 28 -26.24 -24.07 -17.02
N LEU A 29 -26.74 -24.76 -15.98
CA LEU A 29 -28.05 -24.49 -15.40
C LEU A 29 -28.13 -23.06 -14.84
N GLU A 30 -27.11 -22.62 -14.11
CA GLU A 30 -26.96 -21.24 -13.62
C GLU A 30 -27.06 -20.23 -14.77
N SER A 31 -26.34 -20.47 -15.87
CA SER A 31 -26.35 -19.60 -17.05
C SER A 31 -27.73 -19.53 -17.71
N ILE A 32 -28.43 -20.67 -17.84
CA ILE A 32 -29.79 -20.73 -18.40
C ILE A 32 -30.75 -19.90 -17.55
N ILE A 33 -30.68 -20.04 -16.21
CA ILE A 33 -31.55 -19.29 -15.30
C ILE A 33 -31.27 -17.78 -15.38
N PHE A 34 -30.00 -17.35 -15.48
CA PHE A 34 -29.68 -15.94 -15.67
C PHE A 34 -30.17 -15.36 -17.01
N ILE A 35 -30.16 -16.17 -18.08
CA ILE A 35 -30.74 -15.77 -19.37
C ILE A 35 -32.25 -15.55 -19.21
N ILE A 36 -32.95 -16.47 -18.52
CA ILE A 36 -34.38 -16.33 -18.26
C ILE A 36 -34.66 -15.08 -17.42
N ASP A 37 -33.93 -14.89 -16.32
CA ASP A 37 -34.02 -13.69 -15.46
C ASP A 37 -33.87 -12.39 -16.25
N SER A 38 -32.91 -12.34 -17.18
CA SER A 38 -32.65 -11.15 -18.02
C SER A 38 -33.75 -10.90 -19.06
N VAL A 39 -34.40 -11.96 -19.55
CA VAL A 39 -35.46 -11.85 -20.56
C VAL A 39 -36.82 -11.58 -19.93
N LEU A 40 -37.07 -12.04 -18.70
CA LEU A 40 -38.36 -11.91 -18.00
C LEU A 40 -38.94 -10.49 -18.00
N PRO A 41 -38.19 -9.43 -17.62
CA PRO A 41 -38.68 -8.05 -17.61
C PRO A 41 -39.09 -7.51 -18.99
N LEU A 42 -38.56 -8.08 -20.08
CA LEU A 42 -38.84 -7.65 -21.45
C LEU A 42 -40.17 -8.22 -21.98
N ILE A 43 -40.80 -9.15 -21.26
CA ILE A 43 -42.00 -9.85 -21.71
C ILE A 43 -43.25 -9.13 -21.19
N ARG A 44 -44.08 -8.64 -22.11
CA ARG A 44 -45.30 -7.88 -21.78
C ARG A 44 -46.37 -8.67 -21.00
N LYS A 45 -46.52 -9.98 -21.27
CA LYS A 45 -47.52 -10.82 -20.59
C LYS A 45 -47.10 -12.30 -20.62
N LEU A 46 -46.93 -12.89 -19.44
CA LEU A 46 -46.71 -14.33 -19.29
C LEU A 46 -48.04 -15.08 -19.11
N PRO A 47 -48.23 -16.27 -19.72
CA PRO A 47 -49.33 -17.16 -19.39
C PRO A 47 -49.25 -17.63 -17.93
N LYS A 48 -50.39 -17.68 -17.24
CA LYS A 48 -50.46 -18.07 -15.81
C LYS A 48 -49.86 -19.45 -15.53
N ALA A 49 -50.12 -20.43 -16.41
CA ALA A 49 -49.57 -21.78 -16.29
C ALA A 49 -48.03 -21.79 -16.27
N VAL A 50 -47.39 -20.97 -17.11
CA VAL A 50 -45.92 -20.87 -17.18
C VAL A 50 -45.37 -20.20 -15.92
N ILE A 51 -46.08 -19.22 -15.35
CA ILE A 51 -45.68 -18.59 -14.08
C ILE A 51 -45.73 -19.63 -12.96
N GLU A 52 -46.82 -20.37 -12.84
CA GLU A 52 -47.03 -21.35 -11.77
C GLU A 52 -46.03 -22.52 -11.85
N GLU A 53 -45.78 -23.05 -13.05
CA GLU A 53 -44.79 -24.11 -13.30
C GLU A 53 -43.36 -23.63 -12.97
N LEU A 54 -42.96 -22.47 -13.51
CA LEU A 54 -41.63 -21.92 -13.26
C LEU A 54 -41.42 -21.57 -11.78
N GLU A 55 -42.42 -21.01 -11.12
CA GLU A 55 -42.38 -20.70 -9.70
C GLU A 55 -42.25 -21.98 -8.84
N GLN A 56 -42.92 -23.07 -9.22
CA GLN A 56 -42.79 -24.37 -8.55
C GLN A 56 -41.38 -24.95 -8.71
N ASP A 57 -40.83 -24.94 -9.92
CA ASP A 57 -39.51 -25.48 -10.21
C ASP A 57 -38.40 -24.69 -9.52
N LEU A 58 -38.46 -23.35 -9.59
CA LEU A 58 -37.50 -22.48 -8.89
C LEU A 58 -37.54 -22.71 -7.38
N ARG A 59 -38.74 -22.82 -6.77
CA ARG A 59 -38.87 -23.13 -5.32
C ARG A 59 -38.19 -24.45 -4.96
N GLN A 60 -38.41 -25.49 -5.76
CA GLN A 60 -37.82 -26.81 -5.52
C GLN A 60 -36.28 -26.76 -5.61
N MET A 61 -35.73 -26.06 -6.61
CA MET A 61 -34.29 -25.87 -6.75
C MET A 61 -33.68 -25.07 -5.59
N ILE A 62 -34.36 -24.00 -5.15
CA ILE A 62 -33.94 -23.19 -3.99
C ILE A 62 -33.85 -24.04 -2.72
N VAL A 63 -34.72 -25.03 -2.53
CA VAL A 63 -34.69 -25.88 -1.33
C VAL A 63 -33.69 -27.03 -1.44
N ARG A 64 -33.53 -27.65 -2.62
CA ARG A 64 -32.86 -28.97 -2.72
C ARG A 64 -31.54 -28.99 -3.48
N HIS A 65 -31.22 -28.01 -4.32
CA HIS A 65 -30.04 -28.09 -5.19
C HIS A 65 -28.71 -27.96 -4.43
N SER A 66 -27.70 -28.80 -4.73
CA SER A 66 -26.41 -28.85 -4.01
C SER A 66 -25.57 -27.58 -4.14
N PHE A 67 -25.53 -26.98 -5.33
CA PHE A 67 -24.68 -25.82 -5.63
C PHE A 67 -25.39 -24.50 -5.31
N LEU A 68 -24.77 -23.68 -4.46
CA LEU A 68 -25.33 -22.39 -4.03
C LEU A 68 -25.36 -21.33 -5.14
N THR A 69 -24.53 -21.44 -6.18
CA THR A 69 -24.56 -20.49 -7.32
C THR A 69 -25.84 -20.65 -8.14
N VAL A 70 -26.27 -21.88 -8.37
CA VAL A 70 -27.59 -22.18 -8.97
C VAL A 70 -28.72 -21.67 -8.07
N VAL A 71 -28.62 -21.87 -6.75
CA VAL A 71 -29.61 -21.36 -5.78
C VAL A 71 -29.71 -19.84 -5.86
N HIS A 72 -28.59 -19.14 -5.98
CA HIS A 72 -28.56 -17.69 -6.16
C HIS A 72 -29.28 -17.25 -7.44
N ALA A 73 -28.98 -17.88 -8.58
CA ALA A 73 -29.67 -17.63 -9.84
C ALA A 73 -31.19 -17.87 -9.72
N CYS A 74 -31.60 -18.96 -9.04
CA CYS A 74 -33.00 -19.27 -8.81
C CYS A 74 -33.71 -18.19 -7.97
N ILE A 75 -33.08 -17.72 -6.88
CA ILE A 75 -33.65 -16.68 -6.01
C ILE A 75 -33.78 -15.36 -6.78
N LYS A 76 -32.78 -14.98 -7.56
CA LYS A 76 -32.86 -13.77 -8.40
C LYS A 76 -34.02 -13.88 -9.40
N CYS A 77 -34.09 -15.00 -10.13
CA CYS A 77 -35.10 -15.25 -11.14
C CYS A 77 -36.52 -15.30 -10.54
N ILE A 78 -36.73 -15.92 -9.37
CA ILE A 78 -38.07 -15.99 -8.75
C ILE A 78 -38.54 -14.60 -8.30
N CYS A 79 -37.64 -13.76 -7.78
CA CYS A 79 -37.95 -12.37 -7.44
C CYS A 79 -38.33 -11.55 -8.69
N SER A 80 -37.59 -11.71 -9.80
CA SER A 80 -37.94 -11.06 -11.08
C SER A 80 -39.27 -11.57 -11.64
N LEU A 81 -39.52 -12.88 -11.57
CA LEU A 81 -40.78 -13.49 -12.01
C LEU A 81 -41.98 -12.95 -11.21
N SER A 82 -41.86 -12.87 -9.88
CA SER A 82 -42.91 -12.31 -9.01
C SER A 82 -43.23 -10.85 -9.34
N ARG A 83 -42.23 -10.07 -9.78
CA ARG A 83 -42.42 -8.69 -10.24
C ARG A 83 -43.27 -8.62 -11.51
N VAL A 84 -42.95 -9.46 -12.50
CA VAL A 84 -43.65 -9.50 -13.80
C VAL A 84 -45.06 -10.09 -13.67
N ALA A 85 -45.26 -11.03 -12.76
CA ALA A 85 -46.54 -11.73 -12.59
C ALA A 85 -47.67 -10.85 -12.03
N GLY A 86 -47.36 -9.72 -11.39
CA GLY A 86 -48.34 -8.77 -10.84
C GLY A 86 -49.21 -9.31 -9.69
N LYS A 87 -49.09 -10.60 -9.34
CA LYS A 87 -49.67 -11.22 -8.14
C LYS A 87 -48.63 -11.12 -7.02
N GLY A 88 -48.95 -10.34 -6.00
CA GLY A 88 -48.05 -9.89 -4.95
C GLY A 88 -47.21 -10.98 -4.30
N THR A 89 -45.97 -10.58 -3.97
CA THR A 89 -45.07 -10.92 -2.85
C THR A 89 -45.21 -12.26 -2.10
N SER A 90 -46.39 -12.86 -1.99
CA SER A 90 -46.75 -14.07 -1.23
C SER A 90 -45.72 -15.22 -1.29
N VAL A 91 -45.13 -15.48 -2.47
CA VAL A 91 -44.14 -16.56 -2.64
C VAL A 91 -42.80 -16.19 -2.02
N VAL A 92 -42.33 -14.97 -2.27
CA VAL A 92 -41.09 -14.45 -1.69
C VAL A 92 -41.25 -14.31 -0.17
N GLU A 93 -42.38 -13.78 0.30
CA GLU A 93 -42.72 -13.68 1.73
C GLU A 93 -42.75 -15.07 2.39
N TYR A 94 -43.40 -16.05 1.74
CA TYR A 94 -43.43 -17.43 2.22
C TYR A 94 -42.02 -18.01 2.35
N LEU A 95 -41.17 -17.83 1.34
CA LEU A 95 -39.79 -18.34 1.37
C LEU A 95 -38.97 -17.67 2.48
N ILE A 96 -39.10 -16.35 2.66
CA ILE A 96 -38.45 -15.62 3.75
C ILE A 96 -38.90 -16.19 5.10
N GLN A 97 -40.21 -16.30 5.33
CA GLN A 97 -40.75 -16.85 6.58
C GLN A 97 -40.32 -18.30 6.82
N MET A 98 -40.25 -19.12 5.76
CA MET A 98 -39.80 -20.50 5.84
C MET A 98 -38.34 -20.59 6.30
N PHE A 99 -37.43 -19.84 5.67
CA PHE A 99 -36.01 -19.87 6.06
C PHE A 99 -35.74 -19.18 7.40
N PHE A 100 -36.47 -18.11 7.72
CA PHE A 100 -36.42 -17.47 9.03
C PHE A 100 -36.82 -18.47 10.13
N LYS A 101 -37.98 -19.13 10.01
CA LYS A 101 -38.44 -20.12 10.99
C LYS A 101 -37.49 -21.31 11.12
N ARG A 102 -36.84 -21.74 10.02
CA ARG A 102 -35.81 -22.79 10.10
C ARG A 102 -34.61 -22.36 10.95
N LEU A 103 -34.19 -21.11 10.82
CA LEU A 103 -33.06 -20.56 11.58
C LEU A 103 -33.41 -20.21 13.02
N ASP A 104 -34.68 -19.88 13.31
CA ASP A 104 -35.17 -19.54 14.64
C ASP A 104 -35.51 -20.78 15.48
N ALA A 105 -36.13 -21.80 14.85
CA ALA A 105 -36.63 -22.99 15.54
C ALA A 105 -35.64 -24.16 15.63
N GLN A 106 -34.62 -24.23 14.77
CA GLN A 106 -33.68 -25.37 14.74
C GLN A 106 -32.43 -25.10 15.59
N GLY A 107 -32.02 -26.11 16.35
CA GLY A 107 -30.68 -26.18 16.94
C GLY A 107 -29.61 -26.23 15.86
N THR A 108 -28.39 -25.80 16.20
CA THR A 108 -27.27 -25.63 15.24
C THR A 108 -26.60 -26.93 14.80
N ASP A 109 -27.28 -28.07 14.95
CA ASP A 109 -26.72 -29.40 14.71
C ASP A 109 -26.49 -29.67 13.21
N ASN A 110 -27.38 -29.16 12.34
CA ASN A 110 -27.22 -29.29 10.89
C ASN A 110 -26.58 -28.03 10.27
N LYS A 111 -25.25 -27.95 10.34
CA LYS A 111 -24.46 -26.82 9.84
C LYS A 111 -24.68 -26.50 8.36
N GLN A 112 -24.87 -27.51 7.52
CA GLN A 112 -25.12 -27.31 6.08
C GLN A 112 -26.48 -26.65 5.84
N LEU A 113 -27.51 -27.11 6.53
CA LEU A 113 -28.86 -26.54 6.45
C LEU A 113 -28.90 -25.10 7.00
N VAL A 114 -28.20 -24.83 8.11
CA VAL A 114 -28.05 -23.47 8.67
C VAL A 114 -27.35 -22.56 7.65
N GLY A 115 -26.22 -22.99 7.10
CA GLY A 115 -25.47 -22.24 6.10
C GLY A 115 -26.30 -21.94 4.84
N ARG A 116 -27.07 -22.91 4.34
CA ARG A 116 -28.00 -22.71 3.23
C ARG A 116 -29.11 -21.72 3.59
N SER A 117 -29.69 -21.85 4.78
CA SER A 117 -30.81 -21.02 5.21
C SER A 117 -30.39 -19.55 5.39
N LEU A 118 -29.21 -19.30 5.96
CA LEU A 118 -28.61 -17.96 6.02
C LEU A 118 -28.41 -17.37 4.62
N PHE A 119 -27.81 -18.14 3.71
CA PHE A 119 -27.57 -17.72 2.33
C PHE A 119 -28.87 -17.38 1.59
N CYS A 120 -29.87 -18.24 1.68
CA CYS A 120 -31.16 -18.04 1.01
C CYS A 120 -31.91 -16.85 1.60
N LEU A 121 -31.96 -16.73 2.94
CA LEU A 121 -32.65 -15.62 3.61
C LEU A 121 -32.03 -14.26 3.21
N GLY A 122 -30.70 -14.15 3.23
CA GLY A 122 -30.02 -12.90 2.81
C GLY A 122 -30.32 -12.52 1.36
N LEU A 123 -30.28 -13.48 0.43
CA LEU A 123 -30.57 -13.21 -0.99
C LEU A 123 -32.04 -12.87 -1.27
N LEU A 124 -32.97 -13.54 -0.58
CA LEU A 124 -34.40 -13.24 -0.68
C LEU A 124 -34.69 -11.83 -0.18
N ILE A 125 -34.02 -11.40 0.89
CA ILE A 125 -34.10 -10.01 1.37
C ILE A 125 -33.52 -9.07 0.30
N ARG A 126 -32.33 -9.36 -0.24
CA ARG A 126 -31.67 -8.53 -1.26
C ARG A 126 -32.57 -8.27 -2.47
N TYR A 127 -32.98 -9.34 -3.17
CA TYR A 127 -33.72 -9.23 -4.43
C TYR A 127 -35.23 -9.02 -4.25
N GLY A 128 -35.76 -9.43 -3.09
CA GLY A 128 -37.17 -9.23 -2.75
C GLY A 128 -37.49 -7.82 -2.26
N ASN A 129 -36.50 -7.04 -1.83
CA ASN A 129 -36.69 -5.71 -1.24
C ASN A 129 -37.66 -4.78 -2.01
N PRO A 130 -37.54 -4.61 -3.34
CA PRO A 130 -38.43 -3.72 -4.10
C PRO A 130 -39.90 -4.18 -4.10
N LEU A 131 -40.14 -5.48 -3.94
CA LEU A 131 -41.48 -6.06 -3.90
C LEU A 131 -42.11 -5.85 -2.50
N LEU A 132 -41.29 -5.93 -1.46
CA LEU A 132 -41.72 -5.82 -0.06
C LEU A 132 -42.06 -4.38 0.34
N THR A 133 -41.48 -3.37 -0.32
CA THR A 133 -41.79 -1.95 -0.07
C THR A 133 -43.16 -1.52 -0.61
N THR A 134 -43.69 -2.23 -1.62
CA THR A 134 -44.98 -1.90 -2.26
C THR A 134 -46.20 -2.52 -1.56
N SER A 135 -46.01 -3.52 -0.68
CA SER A 135 -47.08 -4.14 0.09
C SER A 135 -47.30 -3.39 1.41
N SER A 136 -48.31 -2.51 1.46
CA SER A 136 -48.56 -1.58 2.58
C SER A 136 -49.04 -2.22 3.90
N ASN A 137 -48.93 -3.54 4.09
CA ASN A 137 -49.43 -4.20 5.30
C ASN A 137 -48.47 -5.27 5.80
N LYS A 138 -47.89 -5.00 6.97
CA LYS A 138 -46.80 -5.70 7.67
C LYS A 138 -45.43 -5.35 7.08
N SER A 139 -44.79 -4.35 7.67
CA SER A 139 -43.33 -4.27 7.72
C SER A 139 -42.80 -5.64 8.18
N MET A 140 -42.47 -6.48 7.22
CA MET A 140 -41.98 -7.82 7.48
C MET A 140 -40.69 -7.73 8.30
N ASP A 141 -40.35 -8.85 8.92
CA ASP A 141 -39.39 -9.07 10.00
C ASP A 141 -37.90 -8.79 9.64
N VAL A 142 -37.63 -7.67 8.98
CA VAL A 142 -36.31 -7.19 8.54
C VAL A 142 -35.41 -6.96 9.74
N GLY A 143 -35.94 -6.33 10.80
CA GLY A 143 -35.24 -6.13 12.07
C GLY A 143 -34.88 -7.45 12.76
N SER A 144 -35.78 -8.44 12.81
CA SER A 144 -35.43 -9.72 13.44
C SER A 144 -34.53 -10.57 12.56
N SER A 145 -34.64 -10.49 11.23
CA SER A 145 -33.68 -11.14 10.32
C SER A 145 -32.26 -10.59 10.54
N LEU A 146 -32.14 -9.27 10.73
CA LEU A 146 -30.87 -8.63 11.10
C LEU A 146 -30.37 -9.14 12.46
N ASN A 147 -31.23 -9.22 13.47
CA ASN A 147 -30.88 -9.76 14.79
C ASN A 147 -30.44 -11.23 14.72
N LEU A 148 -31.06 -12.02 13.82
CA LEU A 148 -30.70 -13.41 13.58
C LEU A 148 -29.28 -13.50 12.98
N PHE A 149 -28.96 -12.68 11.97
CA PHE A 149 -27.61 -12.61 11.43
C PHE A 149 -26.57 -12.21 12.49
N LYS A 150 -26.89 -11.21 13.33
CA LYS A 150 -26.05 -10.81 14.47
C LYS A 150 -25.83 -11.96 15.45
N LYS A 151 -26.87 -12.72 15.80
CA LYS A 151 -26.78 -13.92 16.65
C LYS A 151 -25.84 -14.97 16.05
N TYR A 152 -26.00 -15.29 14.77
CA TYR A 152 -25.17 -16.30 14.09
C TYR A 152 -23.71 -15.86 13.88
N LEU A 153 -23.40 -14.56 13.90
CA LEU A 153 -22.02 -14.06 13.91
C LEU A 153 -21.28 -14.35 15.23
N GLN A 154 -22.01 -14.55 16.33
CA GLN A 154 -21.45 -14.85 17.65
C GLN A 154 -21.27 -16.35 17.91
N MET A 155 -21.73 -17.22 17.01
CA MET A 155 -21.62 -18.68 17.17
C MET A 155 -20.19 -19.19 17.08
N GLU A 156 -19.82 -20.26 17.79
CA GLU A 156 -18.45 -20.80 17.75
C GLU A 156 -18.04 -21.32 16.36
N ASP A 157 -18.98 -21.87 15.59
CA ASP A 157 -18.68 -22.43 14.27
C ASP A 157 -18.28 -21.35 13.26
N PHE A 158 -17.02 -21.41 12.84
CA PHE A 158 -16.43 -20.43 11.95
C PHE A 158 -17.08 -20.43 10.54
N GLY A 159 -17.52 -21.59 10.04
CA GLY A 159 -18.21 -21.67 8.75
C GLY A 159 -19.53 -20.92 8.77
N ILE A 160 -20.29 -21.06 9.87
CA ILE A 160 -21.54 -20.34 10.10
C ILE A 160 -21.29 -18.84 10.25
N LYS A 161 -20.23 -18.40 10.96
CA LYS A 161 -19.88 -16.97 11.05
C LYS A 161 -19.70 -16.33 9.67
N VAL A 162 -18.90 -16.96 8.81
CA VAL A 162 -18.65 -16.46 7.44
C VAL A 162 -19.94 -16.42 6.62
N ARG A 163 -20.80 -17.45 6.74
CA ARG A 163 -22.11 -17.48 6.05
C ARG A 163 -23.08 -16.43 6.58
N SER A 164 -23.07 -16.16 7.89
CA SER A 164 -23.88 -15.10 8.49
C SER A 164 -23.40 -13.73 8.05
N LEU A 165 -22.08 -13.51 7.96
CA LEU A 165 -21.50 -12.28 7.43
C LEU A 165 -21.87 -12.08 5.96
N GLN A 166 -21.85 -13.14 5.15
CA GLN A 166 -22.33 -13.09 3.76
C GLN A 166 -23.81 -12.70 3.68
N ALA A 167 -24.66 -13.30 4.51
CA ALA A 167 -26.09 -12.97 4.56
C ALA A 167 -26.33 -11.52 5.00
N LEU A 168 -25.57 -11.04 5.98
CA LEU A 168 -25.56 -9.63 6.38
C LEU A 168 -25.14 -8.72 5.22
N GLY A 169 -24.14 -9.12 4.42
CA GLY A 169 -23.77 -8.40 3.20
C GLY A 169 -24.94 -8.23 2.23
N PHE A 170 -25.66 -9.31 1.93
CA PHE A 170 -26.85 -9.24 1.07
C PHE A 170 -27.94 -8.33 1.64
N PHE A 171 -28.15 -8.36 2.97
CA PHE A 171 -29.06 -7.45 3.65
C PHE A 171 -28.64 -5.99 3.48
N LEU A 172 -27.36 -5.66 3.68
CA LEU A 172 -26.83 -4.30 3.59
C LEU A 172 -26.87 -3.75 2.16
N ILE A 173 -26.84 -4.60 1.14
CA ILE A 173 -27.08 -4.16 -0.25
C ILE A 173 -28.52 -3.67 -0.42
N ALA A 174 -29.51 -4.36 0.17
CA ALA A 174 -30.90 -3.93 0.10
C ALA A 174 -31.23 -2.72 1.01
N ARG A 175 -30.50 -2.57 2.11
CA ARG A 175 -30.71 -1.54 3.14
C ARG A 175 -29.38 -0.91 3.57
N PRO A 176 -28.73 -0.12 2.68
CA PRO A 176 -27.41 0.45 2.96
C PRO A 176 -27.39 1.41 4.15
N GLU A 177 -28.53 1.99 4.53
CA GLU A 177 -28.68 2.88 5.70
C GLU A 177 -28.19 2.26 7.00
N TYR A 178 -28.30 0.94 7.15
CA TYR A 178 -27.80 0.21 8.32
C TYR A 178 -26.28 0.24 8.42
N MET A 179 -25.54 0.47 7.33
CA MET A 179 -24.08 0.61 7.39
C MET A 179 -23.65 1.90 8.10
N LEU A 180 -24.55 2.86 8.34
CA LEU A 180 -24.28 4.06 9.12
C LEU A 180 -24.64 3.88 10.61
N GLU A 181 -25.30 2.78 10.98
CA GLU A 181 -25.63 2.47 12.38
C GLU A 181 -24.40 1.97 13.14
N LYS A 182 -24.26 2.42 14.39
CA LYS A 182 -23.08 2.18 15.22
C LYS A 182 -22.81 0.71 15.52
N ASP A 183 -23.85 -0.11 15.62
CA ASP A 183 -23.72 -1.53 15.93
C ASP A 183 -23.25 -2.35 14.72
N ILE A 184 -23.74 -2.03 13.52
CA ILE A 184 -23.26 -2.61 12.26
C ILE A 184 -21.85 -2.10 11.93
N GLY A 185 -21.57 -0.81 12.16
CA GLY A 185 -20.24 -0.25 11.95
C GLY A 185 -19.17 -0.98 12.76
N LYS A 186 -19.45 -1.28 14.03
CA LYS A 186 -18.56 -2.11 14.85
C LYS A 186 -18.32 -3.51 14.28
N ILE A 187 -19.33 -4.14 13.67
CA ILE A 187 -19.18 -5.47 13.04
C ILE A 187 -18.27 -5.35 11.81
N ILE A 188 -18.49 -4.34 10.96
CA ILE A 188 -17.67 -4.10 9.76
C ILE A 188 -16.22 -3.80 10.15
N GLU A 189 -15.99 -2.88 11.09
CA GLU A 189 -14.66 -2.54 11.59
C GLU A 189 -13.94 -3.74 12.23
N ALA A 190 -14.64 -4.52 13.06
CA ALA A 190 -14.07 -5.71 13.70
C ALA A 190 -13.70 -6.79 12.66
N THR A 191 -14.56 -7.03 11.67
CA THR A 191 -14.28 -8.02 10.61
C THR A 191 -13.16 -7.58 9.68
N LEU A 192 -13.03 -6.27 9.44
CA LEU A 192 -11.94 -5.68 8.68
C LEU A 192 -10.68 -5.38 9.51
N SER A 193 -10.62 -5.69 10.80
CA SER A 193 -9.44 -5.46 11.65
C SER A 193 -8.23 -6.30 11.23
N SER A 194 -7.00 -5.87 11.53
CA SER A 194 -5.77 -6.55 11.05
C SER A 194 -5.62 -7.93 11.67
N GLY A 195 -6.03 -8.09 12.93
CA GLY A 195 -6.05 -9.37 13.65
C GLY A 195 -7.25 -10.27 13.33
N SER A 196 -8.18 -9.84 12.47
CA SER A 196 -9.32 -10.65 12.04
C SER A 196 -8.89 -11.79 11.12
N ASP A 197 -9.62 -12.90 11.14
CA ASP A 197 -9.37 -14.05 10.28
C ASP A 197 -9.47 -13.67 8.78
N VAL A 198 -8.60 -14.24 7.97
CA VAL A 198 -8.52 -14.00 6.53
C VAL A 198 -9.87 -14.20 5.84
N ARG A 199 -10.62 -15.26 6.18
CA ARG A 199 -11.91 -15.56 5.54
C ARG A 199 -12.99 -14.55 5.91
N LEU A 200 -12.97 -14.00 7.13
CA LEU A 200 -13.88 -12.92 7.53
C LEU A 200 -13.55 -11.62 6.81
N LYS A 201 -12.25 -11.27 6.71
CA LYS A 201 -11.79 -10.10 5.95
C LYS A 201 -12.20 -10.19 4.48
N VAL A 202 -11.92 -11.32 3.82
CA VAL A 202 -12.31 -11.54 2.41
C VAL A 202 -13.82 -11.43 2.24
N GLN A 203 -14.62 -12.01 3.14
CA GLN A 203 -16.09 -11.92 3.04
C GLN A 203 -16.62 -10.50 3.30
N ALA A 204 -16.08 -9.77 4.27
CA ALA A 204 -16.45 -8.38 4.54
C ALA A 204 -16.12 -7.47 3.35
N LEU A 205 -14.93 -7.64 2.76
CA LEU A 205 -14.54 -6.93 1.53
C LEU A 205 -15.43 -7.33 0.36
N GLN A 206 -15.76 -8.61 0.19
CA GLN A 206 -16.66 -9.04 -0.88
C GLN A 206 -18.05 -8.41 -0.74
N ASN A 207 -18.58 -8.31 0.49
CA ASN A 207 -19.86 -7.65 0.74
C ASN A 207 -19.82 -6.17 0.31
N MET A 208 -18.74 -5.46 0.66
CA MET A 208 -18.56 -4.06 0.27
C MET A 208 -18.42 -3.92 -1.25
N HIS A 209 -17.63 -4.79 -1.88
CA HIS A 209 -17.46 -4.82 -3.33
C HIS A 209 -18.79 -5.06 -4.06
N ASP A 210 -19.58 -6.04 -3.60
CA ASP A 210 -20.88 -6.36 -4.20
C ASP A 210 -21.89 -5.22 -4.01
N TYR A 211 -21.82 -4.49 -2.89
CA TYR A 211 -22.61 -3.28 -2.66
C TYR A 211 -22.25 -2.17 -3.67
N LEU A 212 -20.96 -1.90 -3.86
CA LEU A 212 -20.53 -0.83 -4.78
C LEU A 212 -20.86 -1.15 -6.23
N LEU A 213 -20.77 -2.41 -6.65
CA LEU A 213 -21.23 -2.83 -7.98
C LEU A 213 -22.74 -2.70 -8.15
N ASP A 214 -23.51 -3.04 -7.11
CA ASP A 214 -24.97 -2.88 -7.13
C ASP A 214 -25.33 -1.39 -7.26
N ALA A 215 -24.74 -0.53 -6.41
CA ALA A 215 -24.94 0.92 -6.44
C ALA A 215 -24.56 1.53 -7.80
N GLU A 216 -23.45 1.09 -8.42
CA GLU A 216 -23.04 1.52 -9.76
C GLU A 216 -24.10 1.18 -10.81
N SER A 217 -24.60 -0.06 -10.79
CA SER A 217 -25.59 -0.52 -11.77
C SER A 217 -26.93 0.23 -11.68
N GLN A 218 -27.36 0.62 -10.46
CA GLN A 218 -28.58 1.41 -10.28
C GLN A 218 -28.43 2.83 -10.84
N MET A 219 -27.25 3.44 -10.66
CA MET A 219 -26.97 4.78 -11.19
C MET A 219 -26.93 4.82 -12.73
N GLU A 220 -26.51 3.74 -13.38
CA GLU A 220 -26.58 3.61 -14.83
C GLU A 220 -28.02 3.50 -15.34
N THR A 221 -28.88 2.75 -14.63
CA THR A 221 -30.30 2.59 -15.00
C THR A 221 -31.14 3.84 -14.78
N ASP A 222 -30.85 4.63 -13.74
CA ASP A 222 -31.56 5.88 -13.44
C ASP A 222 -31.23 6.98 -14.45
N LYS A 223 -30.02 6.99 -15.02
CA LYS A 223 -29.67 7.89 -16.13
C LYS A 223 -30.43 7.53 -17.41
N ALA A 224 -30.56 6.23 -17.71
CA ALA A 224 -31.28 5.76 -18.89
C ALA A 224 -32.81 5.97 -18.81
N SER A 225 -33.38 5.97 -17.60
CA SER A 225 -34.82 6.23 -17.40
C SER A 225 -35.16 7.73 -17.44
N ASN A 226 -34.26 8.60 -16.95
CA ASN A 226 -34.46 10.04 -16.95
C ASN A 226 -34.32 10.70 -18.34
N GLU A 227 -33.60 10.10 -19.29
CA GLU A 227 -33.62 10.55 -20.70
C GLU A 227 -35.01 10.37 -21.36
N VAL A 228 -35.88 9.54 -20.78
CA VAL A 228 -37.25 9.31 -21.28
C VAL A 228 -38.28 10.23 -20.62
N VAL A 229 -37.90 10.98 -19.57
CA VAL A 229 -38.77 11.92 -18.84
C VAL A 229 -38.14 13.31 -18.80
N GLN A 230 -37.95 13.92 -19.97
CA GLN A 230 -37.84 15.38 -20.07
C GLN A 230 -39.25 15.97 -20.04
N ASP A 231 -39.70 16.38 -18.86
CA ASP A 231 -40.48 17.61 -18.63
C ASP A 231 -40.89 17.74 -17.15
N SER A 232 -40.01 18.34 -16.34
CA SER A 232 -40.41 19.25 -15.27
C SER A 232 -39.20 20.05 -14.79
N VAL A 233 -39.21 21.33 -15.15
CA VAL A 233 -38.22 22.35 -14.81
C VAL A 233 -38.31 22.68 -13.32
N GLU A 234 -37.22 22.50 -12.58
CA GLU A 234 -36.81 23.44 -11.53
C GLU A 234 -35.27 23.39 -11.41
N ASP A 235 -34.65 24.37 -12.09
CA ASP A 235 -33.22 24.56 -12.20
C ASP A 235 -32.67 25.23 -10.94
N GLY A 236 -32.23 24.41 -9.98
CA GLY A 236 -31.48 24.85 -8.82
C GLY A 236 -29.99 24.83 -9.11
N LEU A 237 -29.40 26.02 -9.29
CA LEU A 237 -27.98 26.30 -9.54
C LEU A 237 -27.02 25.31 -8.82
N CYS A 238 -26.48 24.34 -9.55
CA CYS A 238 -25.46 23.43 -9.04
C CYS A 238 -24.08 24.11 -9.16
N VAL A 239 -23.57 24.62 -8.04
CA VAL A 239 -22.17 25.06 -7.93
C VAL A 239 -21.29 23.80 -7.98
N PRO A 240 -20.23 23.73 -8.80
CA PRO A 240 -19.34 22.58 -8.83
C PRO A 240 -18.52 22.54 -7.54
N VAL A 241 -18.98 21.75 -6.56
CA VAL A 241 -18.24 21.49 -5.32
C VAL A 241 -17.23 20.36 -5.58
N ALA A 242 -16.05 20.51 -4.99
CA ALA A 242 -14.90 19.63 -5.10
C ALA A 242 -15.25 18.13 -4.96
N ALA A 243 -14.47 17.29 -5.65
CA ALA A 243 -14.58 15.84 -5.74
C ALA A 243 -15.07 15.17 -4.43
N GLY A 244 -16.29 14.64 -4.47
CA GLY A 244 -16.88 13.81 -3.41
C GLY A 244 -17.75 14.53 -2.37
N ALA A 245 -17.94 15.84 -2.45
CA ALA A 245 -18.78 16.60 -1.49
C ALA A 245 -20.11 17.10 -2.08
N GLY A 246 -20.43 16.76 -3.33
CA GLY A 246 -21.64 17.22 -4.02
C GLY A 246 -22.73 16.18 -4.24
N ASP A 247 -22.44 14.88 -4.10
CA ASP A 247 -23.44 13.83 -4.33
C ASP A 247 -24.07 13.42 -3.00
N THR A 248 -25.34 13.76 -2.81
CA THR A 248 -26.20 13.32 -1.70
C THR A 248 -26.56 11.82 -1.79
N ASN A 249 -25.63 10.98 -2.27
CA ASN A 249 -25.80 9.53 -2.28
C ASN A 249 -25.24 8.93 -0.99
N ILE A 250 -26.02 8.04 -0.36
CA ILE A 250 -25.62 7.33 0.87
C ILE A 250 -24.33 6.51 0.66
N CYS A 251 -24.07 6.12 -0.59
CA CYS A 251 -22.90 5.35 -1.00
C CYS A 251 -21.58 6.07 -0.71
N GLY A 252 -21.46 7.35 -1.07
CA GLY A 252 -20.27 8.15 -0.81
C GLY A 252 -19.97 8.27 0.69
N GLY A 253 -21.00 8.55 1.50
CA GLY A 253 -20.87 8.61 2.96
C GLY A 253 -20.43 7.29 3.59
N ILE A 254 -20.97 6.17 3.13
CA ILE A 254 -20.56 4.82 3.58
C ILE A 254 -19.10 4.54 3.22
N VAL A 255 -18.70 4.80 1.98
CA VAL A 255 -17.31 4.56 1.54
C VAL A 255 -16.34 5.42 2.35
N GLN A 256 -16.64 6.69 2.55
CA GLN A 256 -15.81 7.61 3.33
C GLN A 256 -15.69 7.15 4.80
N LEU A 257 -16.76 6.64 5.39
CA LEU A 257 -16.76 6.11 6.76
C LEU A 257 -15.78 4.93 6.95
N TYR A 258 -15.73 4.02 5.98
CA TYR A 258 -14.90 2.80 6.07
C TYR A 258 -13.60 2.88 5.28
N TRP A 259 -13.28 4.04 4.69
CA TRP A 259 -12.21 4.16 3.69
C TRP A 259 -10.84 3.75 4.22
N ASP A 260 -10.50 4.18 5.43
CA ASP A 260 -9.21 3.85 6.04
C ASP A 260 -9.08 2.36 6.35
N ASN A 261 -10.17 1.70 6.76
CA ASN A 261 -10.20 0.25 6.94
C ASN A 261 -9.97 -0.47 5.60
N LEU A 262 -10.63 -0.02 4.53
CA LEU A 262 -10.52 -0.60 3.19
C LEU A 262 -9.11 -0.41 2.61
N LEU A 263 -8.56 0.80 2.68
CA LEU A 263 -7.19 1.10 2.26
C LEU A 263 -6.17 0.30 3.07
N GLY A 264 -6.35 0.21 4.39
CA GLY A 264 -5.50 -0.58 5.27
C GLY A 264 -5.49 -2.09 4.95
N ARG A 265 -6.47 -2.61 4.20
CA ARG A 265 -6.49 -4.00 3.71
C ARG A 265 -5.82 -4.19 2.35
N CYS A 266 -5.49 -3.12 1.63
CA CYS A 266 -4.66 -3.20 0.44
C CYS A 266 -3.23 -3.69 0.76
N LEU A 267 -2.76 -3.55 2.00
CA LEU A 267 -1.41 -3.98 2.44
C LEU A 267 -1.46 -5.16 3.42
N ASP A 268 -2.52 -5.97 3.36
CA ASP A 268 -2.64 -7.19 4.17
C ASP A 268 -1.60 -8.25 3.79
N LEU A 269 -1.24 -9.12 4.74
CA LEU A 269 -0.32 -10.23 4.47
C LEU A 269 -0.92 -11.24 3.49
N ASN A 270 -2.24 -11.42 3.52
CA ASN A 270 -2.92 -12.33 2.61
C ASN A 270 -3.20 -11.70 1.24
N GLU A 271 -2.79 -12.39 0.19
CA GLU A 271 -2.94 -11.94 -1.21
C GLU A 271 -4.39 -11.76 -1.67
N HIS A 272 -5.31 -12.62 -1.24
CA HIS A 272 -6.72 -12.50 -1.62
C HIS A 272 -7.38 -11.30 -0.94
N VAL A 273 -7.00 -10.99 0.31
CA VAL A 273 -7.46 -9.78 1.01
C VAL A 273 -7.00 -8.52 0.26
N ARG A 274 -5.72 -8.46 -0.12
CA ARG A 274 -5.18 -7.35 -0.91
C ARG A 274 -5.90 -7.19 -2.26
N GLN A 275 -6.11 -8.31 -2.96
CA GLN A 275 -6.76 -8.33 -4.26
C GLN A 275 -8.19 -7.78 -4.21
N THR A 276 -9.01 -8.24 -3.26
CA THR A 276 -10.40 -7.78 -3.14
C THR A 276 -10.46 -6.31 -2.69
N ALA A 277 -9.58 -5.89 -1.76
CA ALA A 277 -9.49 -4.49 -1.34
C ALA A 277 -9.08 -3.57 -2.51
N LEU A 278 -8.13 -3.98 -3.35
CA LEU A 278 -7.68 -3.20 -4.49
C LEU A 278 -8.78 -3.05 -5.56
N LYS A 279 -9.61 -4.07 -5.79
CA LYS A 279 -10.80 -3.97 -6.66
C LYS A 279 -11.82 -2.96 -6.14
N ILE A 280 -12.00 -2.88 -4.82
CA ILE A 280 -12.84 -1.84 -4.21
C ILE A 280 -12.26 -0.45 -4.49
N VAL A 281 -10.94 -0.28 -4.30
CA VAL A 281 -10.26 0.99 -4.62
C VAL A 281 -10.44 1.38 -6.09
N GLU A 282 -10.37 0.43 -7.02
CA GLU A 282 -10.65 0.68 -8.44
C GLU A 282 -12.05 1.26 -8.67
N ILE A 283 -13.09 0.65 -8.09
CA ILE A 283 -14.48 1.11 -8.23
C ILE A 283 -14.63 2.51 -7.59
N VAL A 284 -14.11 2.70 -6.38
CA VAL A 284 -14.18 3.96 -5.63
C VAL A 284 -13.51 5.11 -6.39
N LEU A 285 -12.33 4.88 -6.99
CA LEU A 285 -11.63 5.89 -7.78
C LEU A 285 -12.33 6.17 -9.13
N ARG A 286 -12.89 5.13 -9.76
CA ARG A 286 -13.62 5.28 -11.03
C ARG A 286 -14.89 6.10 -10.85
N GLN A 287 -15.58 5.95 -9.72
CA GLN A 287 -16.78 6.71 -9.38
C GLN A 287 -16.49 8.07 -8.71
N GLY A 288 -15.26 8.31 -8.25
CA GLY A 288 -14.91 9.58 -7.59
C GLY A 288 -15.51 9.77 -6.19
N LEU A 289 -15.79 8.67 -5.47
CA LEU A 289 -16.44 8.71 -4.14
C LEU A 289 -15.53 9.29 -3.04
N VAL A 290 -14.23 9.31 -3.26
CA VAL A 290 -13.21 9.81 -2.33
C VAL A 290 -12.17 10.64 -3.06
N HIS A 291 -11.47 11.50 -2.31
CA HIS A 291 -10.37 12.26 -2.87
C HIS A 291 -9.17 11.34 -3.20
N PRO A 292 -8.70 11.29 -4.46
CA PRO A 292 -7.72 10.30 -4.91
C PRO A 292 -6.35 10.39 -4.21
N ILE A 293 -5.97 11.56 -3.70
CA ILE A 293 -4.69 11.77 -2.99
C ILE A 293 -4.48 10.80 -1.80
N THR A 294 -5.57 10.31 -1.20
CA THR A 294 -5.54 9.44 -0.02
C THR A 294 -5.03 8.03 -0.35
N CYS A 295 -5.32 7.51 -1.56
CA CYS A 295 -4.91 6.17 -1.97
C CYS A 295 -3.51 6.11 -2.63
N VAL A 296 -2.97 7.24 -3.10
CA VAL A 296 -1.69 7.27 -3.85
C VAL A 296 -0.55 6.54 -3.12
N PRO A 297 -0.32 6.75 -1.80
CA PRO A 297 0.72 6.03 -1.09
C PRO A 297 0.53 4.51 -1.09
N TYR A 298 -0.72 4.03 -0.97
CA TYR A 298 -1.06 2.61 -0.97
C TYR A 298 -0.84 1.98 -2.33
N LEU A 299 -1.25 2.66 -3.41
CA LEU A 299 -1.03 2.20 -4.76
C LEU A 299 0.47 2.15 -5.11
N ILE A 300 1.26 3.13 -4.65
CA ILE A 300 2.73 3.11 -4.77
C ILE A 300 3.33 1.90 -4.04
N ALA A 301 2.86 1.60 -2.83
CA ALA A 301 3.33 0.43 -2.10
C ALA A 301 2.99 -0.88 -2.85
N LEU A 302 1.80 -0.96 -3.45
CA LEU A 302 1.33 -2.11 -4.23
C LEU A 302 2.06 -2.33 -5.56
N GLU A 303 2.81 -1.36 -6.07
CA GLU A 303 3.75 -1.59 -7.18
C GLU A 303 4.82 -2.63 -6.83
N THR A 304 5.09 -2.82 -5.53
CA THR A 304 6.01 -3.83 -5.00
C THR A 304 5.32 -5.13 -4.56
N ASP A 305 4.02 -5.30 -4.84
CA ASP A 305 3.27 -6.52 -4.48
C ASP A 305 3.88 -7.77 -5.15
N PRO A 306 4.13 -8.85 -4.40
CA PRO A 306 4.59 -10.12 -4.96
C PRO A 306 3.65 -10.72 -6.02
N GLN A 307 2.35 -10.45 -5.91
CA GLN A 307 1.36 -10.93 -6.86
C GLN A 307 1.24 -10.00 -8.05
N GLU A 308 1.56 -10.53 -9.24
CA GLU A 308 1.61 -9.74 -10.47
C GLU A 308 0.26 -9.11 -10.83
N MET A 309 -0.86 -9.82 -10.58
CA MET A 309 -2.20 -9.29 -10.82
C MET A 309 -2.47 -8.01 -10.01
N ASN A 310 -2.03 -7.97 -8.75
CA ASN A 310 -2.21 -6.80 -7.90
C ASN A 310 -1.31 -5.65 -8.33
N SER A 311 -0.02 -5.91 -8.61
CA SER A 311 0.90 -4.85 -9.04
C SER A 311 0.51 -4.26 -10.40
N LYS A 312 -0.02 -5.07 -11.33
CA LYS A 312 -0.55 -4.57 -12.62
C LYS A 312 -1.77 -3.66 -12.45
N LEU A 313 -2.72 -4.04 -11.59
CA LEU A 313 -3.90 -3.22 -11.31
C LEU A 313 -3.50 -1.92 -10.60
N ALA A 314 -2.61 -1.99 -9.61
CA ALA A 314 -2.09 -0.81 -8.93
C ALA A 314 -1.38 0.14 -9.92
N HIS A 315 -0.59 -0.42 -10.85
CA HIS A 315 0.08 0.36 -11.89
C HIS A 315 -0.89 1.08 -12.81
N LEU A 316 -1.94 0.39 -13.27
CA LEU A 316 -2.99 0.98 -14.10
C LEU A 316 -3.68 2.15 -13.36
N LEU A 317 -4.03 1.96 -12.09
CA LEU A 317 -4.65 3.00 -11.27
C LEU A 317 -3.70 4.20 -11.07
N LEU A 318 -2.42 3.96 -10.77
CA LEU A 318 -1.44 5.04 -10.64
C LEU A 318 -1.21 5.80 -11.93
N MET A 319 -1.17 5.10 -13.07
CA MET A 319 -1.05 5.73 -14.39
C MET A 319 -2.23 6.68 -14.63
N ASN A 320 -3.46 6.21 -14.40
CA ASN A 320 -4.67 7.02 -14.50
C ASN A 320 -4.64 8.23 -13.56
N MET A 321 -4.11 8.07 -12.34
CA MET A 321 -3.97 9.16 -11.38
C MET A 321 -2.91 10.18 -11.79
N ASN A 322 -1.76 9.73 -12.31
CA ASN A 322 -0.70 10.62 -12.78
C ASN A 322 -1.13 11.41 -14.03
N GLU A 323 -1.93 10.81 -14.90
CA GLU A 323 -2.48 11.48 -16.08
C GLU A 323 -3.52 12.56 -15.70
N LYS A 324 -4.45 12.23 -14.79
CA LYS A 324 -5.52 13.15 -14.39
C LYS A 324 -5.07 14.19 -13.35
N TYR A 325 -4.22 13.80 -12.40
CA TYR A 325 -3.85 14.60 -11.23
C TYR A 325 -2.33 14.49 -10.89
N PRO A 326 -1.42 14.91 -11.79
CA PRO A 326 0.03 14.75 -11.61
C PRO A 326 0.55 15.39 -10.32
N ALA A 327 0.02 16.56 -9.93
CA ALA A 327 0.43 17.25 -8.71
C ALA A 327 0.11 16.46 -7.42
N PHE A 328 -1.00 15.71 -7.39
CA PHE A 328 -1.36 14.85 -6.26
C PHE A 328 -0.49 13.61 -6.19
N PHE A 329 -0.18 13.03 -7.36
CA PHE A 329 0.76 11.93 -7.46
C PHE A 329 2.14 12.34 -6.92
N GLU A 330 2.68 13.46 -7.42
CA GLU A 330 3.98 13.98 -7.04
C GLU A 330 4.12 14.32 -5.55
N SER A 331 3.09 14.88 -4.93
CA SER A 331 3.14 15.30 -3.53
C SER A 331 3.16 14.14 -2.54
N ARG A 332 2.74 12.94 -2.96
CA ARG A 332 2.62 11.74 -2.12
C ARG A 332 3.67 10.66 -2.40
N LEU A 333 4.59 10.89 -3.34
CA LEU A 333 5.65 9.95 -3.69
C LEU A 333 6.50 9.52 -2.48
N GLY A 334 6.88 10.46 -1.63
CA GLY A 334 7.69 10.18 -0.44
C GLY A 334 6.97 9.29 0.58
N ASP A 335 5.66 9.53 0.77
CA ASP A 335 4.83 8.73 1.68
C ASP A 335 4.61 7.32 1.12
N GLY A 336 4.39 7.22 -0.20
CA GLY A 336 4.30 5.94 -0.88
C GLY A 336 5.57 5.11 -0.78
N LEU A 337 6.75 5.72 -0.90
CA LEU A 337 8.02 5.02 -0.72
C LEU A 337 8.19 4.50 0.73
N GLN A 338 7.85 5.30 1.73
CA GLN A 338 7.86 4.86 3.13
C GLN A 338 6.91 3.67 3.32
N LEU A 339 5.70 3.76 2.76
CA LEU A 339 4.69 2.71 2.88
C LEU A 339 5.10 1.43 2.14
N SER A 340 5.75 1.55 0.97
CA SER A 340 6.33 0.42 0.25
C SER A 340 7.37 -0.33 1.08
N PHE A 341 8.26 0.41 1.76
CA PHE A 341 9.27 -0.17 2.65
C PHE A 341 8.62 -0.95 3.80
N LEU A 342 7.64 -0.36 4.48
CA LEU A 342 6.93 -1.02 5.58
C LEU A 342 6.20 -2.29 5.11
N PHE A 343 5.59 -2.25 3.92
CA PHE A 343 4.90 -3.38 3.32
C PHE A 343 5.87 -4.52 2.94
N MET A 344 7.01 -4.23 2.33
CA MET A 344 7.98 -5.26 2.01
C MET A 344 8.61 -5.86 3.26
N GLN A 345 8.86 -5.04 4.29
CA GLN A 345 9.36 -5.53 5.57
C GLN A 345 8.34 -6.46 6.24
N SER A 346 7.04 -6.14 6.19
CA SER A 346 6.00 -6.99 6.78
C SER A 346 5.90 -8.34 6.07
N ILE A 347 5.96 -8.38 4.74
CA ILE A 347 5.97 -9.63 3.96
C ILE A 347 7.24 -10.46 4.21
N SER A 348 8.40 -9.81 4.30
CA SER A 348 9.71 -10.48 4.47
C SER A 348 9.86 -11.09 5.88
N ASN A 349 9.36 -10.40 6.91
CA ASN A 349 9.40 -10.89 8.29
C ASN A 349 8.56 -12.17 8.48
N VAL A 350 7.40 -12.26 7.83
CA VAL A 350 6.53 -13.46 7.88
C VAL A 350 7.19 -14.64 7.16
N SER A 351 7.84 -14.38 6.03
CA SER A 351 8.57 -15.39 5.26
C SER A 351 9.72 -16.01 6.08
N THR A 352 10.37 -15.20 6.92
CA THR A 352 11.45 -15.63 7.81
C THR A 352 10.93 -16.32 9.07
N GLY A 353 9.80 -15.87 9.64
CA GLY A 353 9.15 -16.51 10.79
C GLY A 353 8.61 -17.92 10.49
N ASN A 354 8.08 -18.15 9.27
CA ASN A 354 7.59 -19.45 8.84
C ASN A 354 8.70 -20.51 8.63
N LEU A 355 9.96 -20.08 8.45
CA LEU A 355 11.10 -21.00 8.39
C LEU A 355 11.43 -21.60 9.77
N TYR A 356 11.28 -20.84 10.86
CA TYR A 356 11.55 -21.36 12.21
C TYR A 356 10.50 -22.35 12.72
N GLN A 357 9.29 -22.38 12.14
CA GLN A 357 8.24 -23.32 12.52
C GLN A 357 8.18 -24.58 11.63
N LYS A 358 8.87 -24.59 10.49
CA LYS A 358 8.85 -25.73 9.53
C LYS A 358 10.17 -26.50 9.44
N VAL A 359 11.24 -26.08 10.14
CA VAL A 359 12.56 -26.75 10.12
C VAL A 359 12.66 -28.02 11.00
N GLN A 360 11.60 -28.44 11.70
CA GLN A 360 11.55 -29.77 12.33
C GLN A 360 10.98 -30.90 11.44
N SER A 361 10.75 -30.69 10.15
CA SER A 361 10.38 -31.83 9.27
C SER A 361 11.02 -31.80 7.88
N LYS A 362 12.01 -32.68 7.73
CA LYS A 362 12.52 -33.35 6.51
C LYS A 362 13.43 -32.58 5.54
N ALA A 363 14.73 -32.91 5.71
CA ALA A 363 15.81 -33.16 4.75
C ALA A 363 15.69 -32.75 3.26
N ALA A 364 16.69 -31.95 2.87
CA ALA A 364 17.53 -32.00 1.66
C ALA A 364 16.90 -31.91 0.25
N GLY A 365 17.20 -30.80 -0.42
CA GLY A 365 17.08 -30.63 -1.87
C GLY A 365 17.47 -29.20 -2.30
N ASN A 366 18.59 -29.07 -3.01
CA ASN A 366 19.27 -27.82 -3.37
C ASN A 366 18.42 -26.85 -4.21
N LEU A 367 18.18 -25.63 -3.70
CA LEU A 367 18.04 -24.36 -4.44
C LEU A 367 18.26 -23.21 -3.43
N LYS A 368 19.52 -22.78 -3.24
CA LYS A 368 19.89 -21.73 -2.28
C LYS A 368 19.78 -20.34 -2.92
N GLY A 369 18.55 -19.88 -3.14
CA GLY A 369 18.26 -18.45 -3.31
C GLY A 369 18.07 -17.82 -1.93
N LYS A 370 18.90 -16.85 -1.54
CA LYS A 370 18.66 -16.07 -0.31
C LYS A 370 17.31 -15.35 -0.42
N PRO A 371 16.45 -15.38 0.61
CA PRO A 371 15.14 -14.70 0.58
C PRO A 371 15.23 -13.18 0.40
N GLU A 372 16.36 -12.56 0.76
CA GLU A 372 16.67 -11.14 0.53
C GLU A 372 16.65 -10.74 -0.96
N GLY A 373 16.96 -11.67 -1.87
CA GLY A 373 17.04 -11.37 -3.31
C GLY A 373 15.66 -11.17 -3.98
N VAL A 374 14.62 -11.82 -3.47
CA VAL A 374 13.26 -11.73 -4.07
C VAL A 374 12.58 -10.42 -3.71
N SER A 375 12.67 -10.00 -2.44
CA SER A 375 12.12 -8.74 -1.94
C SER A 375 12.76 -7.52 -2.62
N LEU A 376 14.10 -7.54 -2.76
CA LEU A 376 14.84 -6.48 -3.45
C LEU A 376 14.56 -6.43 -4.96
N THR A 377 14.30 -7.58 -5.59
CA THR A 377 13.92 -7.62 -7.01
C THR A 377 12.52 -7.02 -7.24
N GLN A 378 11.56 -7.30 -6.36
CA GLN A 378 10.20 -6.74 -6.41
C GLN A 378 10.20 -5.23 -6.15
N ALA A 379 10.93 -4.78 -5.14
CA ALA A 379 11.21 -3.37 -4.88
C ALA A 379 11.72 -2.64 -6.14
N ARG A 380 12.73 -3.24 -6.79
CA ARG A 380 13.33 -2.71 -8.00
C ARG A 380 12.32 -2.57 -9.14
N LEU A 381 11.50 -3.59 -9.36
CA LEU A 381 10.50 -3.57 -10.43
C LEU A 381 9.44 -2.49 -10.18
N GLY A 382 8.88 -2.44 -8.97
CA GLY A 382 7.86 -1.47 -8.61
C GLY A 382 8.34 -0.02 -8.72
N VAL A 383 9.49 0.30 -8.13
CA VAL A 383 10.02 1.68 -8.22
C VAL A 383 10.49 2.02 -9.63
N SER A 384 10.99 1.05 -10.40
CA SER A 384 11.27 1.28 -11.81
C SER A 384 10.02 1.68 -12.60
N ARG A 385 8.85 1.11 -12.31
CA ARG A 385 7.58 1.49 -12.95
C ARG A 385 7.16 2.91 -12.55
N ILE A 386 7.22 3.23 -11.25
CA ILE A 386 6.92 4.56 -10.71
C ILE A 386 7.83 5.62 -11.36
N TYR A 387 9.13 5.36 -11.43
CA TYR A 387 10.07 6.30 -12.04
C TYR A 387 9.75 6.57 -13.50
N LYS A 388 9.40 5.53 -14.27
CA LYS A 388 9.02 5.67 -15.69
C LYS A 388 7.81 6.59 -15.88
N LEU A 389 6.85 6.60 -14.95
CA LEU A 389 5.67 7.47 -15.00
C LEU A 389 6.02 8.97 -14.89
N ILE A 390 7.02 9.32 -14.07
CA ILE A 390 7.41 10.73 -13.82
C ILE A 390 8.60 11.19 -14.64
N ARG A 391 9.38 10.26 -15.22
CA ARG A 391 10.66 10.56 -15.88
C ARG A 391 10.54 11.62 -16.98
N GLY A 392 9.43 11.62 -17.72
CA GLY A 392 9.17 12.59 -18.80
C GLY A 392 9.06 14.04 -18.32
N ASN A 393 8.63 14.26 -17.08
CA ASN A 393 8.55 15.59 -16.47
C ASN A 393 9.82 15.85 -15.65
N ARG A 394 10.72 16.67 -16.20
CA ARG A 394 12.01 17.02 -15.55
C ARG A 394 11.83 17.53 -14.13
N VAL A 395 10.81 18.36 -13.87
CA VAL A 395 10.55 18.93 -12.54
C VAL A 395 10.08 17.85 -11.57
N ALA A 396 9.10 17.05 -11.96
CA ALA A 396 8.55 15.94 -11.15
C ALA A 396 9.63 14.92 -10.78
N ARG A 397 10.38 14.47 -11.79
CA ARG A 397 11.50 13.52 -11.66
C ARG A 397 12.58 14.04 -10.72
N ASN A 398 12.95 15.31 -10.85
CA ASN A 398 13.94 15.95 -9.99
C ASN A 398 13.43 16.11 -8.55
N LYS A 399 12.17 16.51 -8.38
CA LYS A 399 11.51 16.61 -7.07
C LYS A 399 11.44 15.26 -6.37
N PHE A 400 11.14 14.18 -7.09
CA PHE A 400 11.18 12.81 -6.58
C PHE A 400 12.56 12.44 -6.04
N MET A 401 13.60 12.53 -6.88
CA MET A 401 14.97 12.19 -6.46
C MET A 401 15.42 13.03 -5.25
N SER A 402 15.18 14.34 -5.29
CA SER A 402 15.50 15.24 -4.17
C SER A 402 14.69 14.93 -2.91
N SER A 403 13.43 14.52 -3.02
CA SER A 403 12.59 14.18 -1.87
C SER A 403 13.13 12.96 -1.11
N ILE A 404 13.70 11.99 -1.83
CA ILE A 404 14.35 10.82 -1.23
C ILE A 404 15.67 11.22 -0.59
N VAL A 405 16.50 11.98 -1.31
CA VAL A 405 17.81 12.45 -0.78
C VAL A 405 17.64 13.29 0.49
N ARG A 406 16.58 14.09 0.59
CA ARG A 406 16.27 14.87 1.81
C ARG A 406 15.98 14.01 3.04
N LYS A 407 15.60 12.74 2.90
CA LYS A 407 15.40 11.83 4.05
C LYS A 407 16.70 11.55 4.83
N PHE A 408 17.85 11.77 4.20
CA PHE A 408 19.17 11.59 4.79
C PHE A 408 19.68 12.85 5.51
N ASP A 409 18.99 13.98 5.40
CA ASP A 409 19.41 15.23 6.02
C ASP A 409 19.28 15.13 7.55
N ASN A 410 18.09 14.83 8.07
CA ASN A 410 17.85 14.67 9.51
C ASN A 410 17.17 13.33 9.81
N PRO A 411 17.92 12.23 9.88
CA PRO A 411 17.35 10.93 10.23
C PRO A 411 16.83 10.95 11.67
N THR A 412 15.60 10.50 11.88
CA THR A 412 15.00 10.38 13.21
C THR A 412 15.55 9.14 13.94
N GLY A 413 15.67 9.20 15.27
CA GLY A 413 16.23 8.11 16.09
C GLY A 413 15.30 6.91 16.27
N THR A 414 14.72 6.35 15.21
CA THR A 414 13.92 5.10 15.30
C THR A 414 14.71 3.91 14.76
N ASN A 415 14.45 2.72 15.31
CA ASN A 415 15.18 1.49 14.95
C ASN A 415 15.04 1.08 13.47
N SER A 416 14.02 1.59 12.76
CA SER A 416 13.76 1.28 11.35
C SER A 416 14.37 2.30 10.38
N VAL A 417 14.96 3.41 10.86
CA VAL A 417 15.49 4.47 9.98
C VAL A 417 16.66 3.98 9.13
N VAL A 418 17.63 3.28 9.72
CA VAL A 418 18.79 2.79 8.95
C VAL A 418 18.34 1.81 7.85
N PRO A 419 17.53 0.76 8.13
CA PRO A 419 16.97 -0.09 7.08
C PRO A 419 16.20 0.67 5.99
N PHE A 420 15.41 1.70 6.36
CA PHE A 420 14.70 2.52 5.40
C PHE A 420 15.65 3.37 4.52
N LEU A 421 16.70 3.94 5.09
CA LEU A 421 17.71 4.67 4.33
C LEU A 421 18.51 3.76 3.41
N MET A 422 18.83 2.54 3.82
CA MET A 422 19.44 1.53 2.96
C MET A 422 18.53 1.23 1.76
N TYR A 423 17.24 0.96 2.01
CA TYR A 423 16.23 0.78 0.97
C TYR A 423 16.20 1.97 -0.01
N CYS A 424 16.16 3.21 0.50
CA CYS A 424 16.20 4.42 -0.34
C CYS A 424 17.46 4.49 -1.21
N THR A 425 18.61 4.09 -0.66
CA THR A 425 19.90 4.11 -1.34
C THR A 425 19.91 3.09 -2.49
N GLU A 426 19.42 1.88 -2.25
CA GLU A 426 19.28 0.83 -3.26
C GLU A 426 18.34 1.26 -4.39
N ILE A 427 17.18 1.80 -4.03
CA ILE A 427 16.19 2.30 -4.99
C ILE A 427 16.80 3.37 -5.90
N LEU A 428 17.50 4.36 -5.34
CA LEU A 428 18.15 5.42 -6.10
C LEU A 428 19.25 4.88 -7.04
N ALA A 429 19.99 3.85 -6.62
CA ALA A 429 21.02 3.21 -7.45
C ALA A 429 20.43 2.43 -8.64
N LEU A 430 19.19 1.94 -8.49
CA LEU A 430 18.53 1.05 -9.45
C LEU A 430 17.62 1.78 -10.45
N LEU A 431 17.48 3.10 -10.35
CA LEU A 431 16.63 3.88 -11.26
C LEU A 431 17.06 3.73 -12.73
N PRO A 432 16.10 3.51 -13.66
CA PRO A 432 16.39 3.29 -15.07
C PRO A 432 16.62 4.63 -15.82
N PHE A 433 17.76 5.27 -15.54
CA PHE A 433 18.12 6.54 -16.17
C PHE A 433 18.32 6.39 -17.69
N THR A 434 17.89 7.39 -18.45
CA THR A 434 17.98 7.42 -19.92
C THR A 434 18.82 8.57 -20.48
N SER A 435 19.01 9.63 -19.70
CA SER A 435 19.76 10.82 -20.04
C SER A 435 20.83 11.12 -18.97
N PRO A 436 22.01 11.64 -19.34
CA PRO A 436 23.01 12.09 -18.37
C PRO A 436 22.53 13.15 -17.38
N ASP A 437 21.52 13.95 -17.74
CA ASP A 437 20.90 14.96 -16.86
C ASP A 437 20.33 14.32 -15.58
N GLU A 438 19.85 13.07 -15.66
CA GLU A 438 19.22 12.35 -14.54
C GLU A 438 20.21 11.99 -13.41
N PRO A 439 21.29 11.21 -13.64
CA PRO A 439 22.26 10.90 -12.61
C PRO A 439 23.11 12.12 -12.21
N LEU A 440 23.33 13.09 -13.10
CA LEU A 440 24.00 14.35 -12.74
C LEU A 440 23.19 15.15 -11.73
N TYR A 441 21.87 15.26 -11.92
CA TYR A 441 20.99 15.90 -10.95
C TYR A 441 21.02 15.18 -9.60
N LEU A 442 20.99 13.84 -9.60
CA LEU A 442 21.04 13.06 -8.36
C LEU A 442 22.36 13.30 -7.61
N VAL A 443 23.51 13.30 -8.30
CA VAL A 443 24.81 13.65 -7.71
C VAL A 443 24.81 15.08 -7.18
N TYR A 444 24.23 16.03 -7.92
CA TYR A 444 24.06 17.42 -7.46
C TYR A 444 23.26 17.51 -6.15
N ALA A 445 22.13 16.80 -6.07
CA ALA A 445 21.28 16.77 -4.87
C ALA A 445 22.03 16.17 -3.67
N ILE A 446 22.78 15.08 -3.87
CA ILE A 446 23.62 14.47 -2.84
C ILE A 446 24.69 15.47 -2.36
N ASN A 447 25.39 16.14 -3.27
CA ASN A 447 26.43 17.11 -2.94
C ASN A 447 25.91 18.25 -2.06
N ARG A 448 24.67 18.73 -2.28
CA ARG A 448 24.06 19.77 -1.44
C ARG A 448 23.88 19.31 0.01
N VAL A 449 23.42 18.08 0.24
CA VAL A 449 23.29 17.52 1.60
C VAL A 449 24.66 17.35 2.24
N ILE A 450 25.62 16.75 1.54
CA ILE A 450 26.98 16.55 2.04
C ILE A 450 27.65 17.89 2.40
N GLN A 451 27.56 18.90 1.53
CA GLN A 451 28.17 20.21 1.75
C GLN A 451 27.64 20.93 2.99
N VAL A 452 26.34 20.80 3.28
CA VAL A 452 25.71 21.44 4.44
C VAL A 452 26.00 20.68 5.73
N ARG A 453 26.07 19.35 5.68
CA ARG A 453 26.02 18.50 6.88
C ARG A 453 27.35 17.88 7.30
N ALA A 454 28.19 17.50 6.35
CA ALA A 454 29.35 16.65 6.64
C ALA A 454 30.37 17.32 7.56
N GLY A 455 30.71 18.59 7.30
CA GLY A 455 31.73 19.31 8.07
C GLY A 455 31.34 19.53 9.53
N ALA A 456 30.10 19.97 9.79
CA ALA A 456 29.59 20.17 11.14
C ALA A 456 29.54 18.83 11.90
N LEU A 457 29.07 17.77 11.26
CA LEU A 457 29.00 16.45 11.87
C LEU A 457 30.39 15.87 12.19
N GLU A 458 31.36 16.01 11.28
CA GLU A 458 32.73 15.56 11.53
C GLU A 458 33.34 16.28 12.75
N ALA A 459 33.15 17.60 12.84
CA ALA A 459 33.64 18.41 13.95
C ALA A 459 32.98 18.00 15.28
N ASN A 460 31.67 17.77 15.28
CA ASN A 460 30.91 17.35 16.45
C ASN A 460 31.39 15.98 16.97
N MET A 461 31.46 14.97 16.08
CA MET A 461 31.93 13.63 16.45
C MET A 461 33.38 13.66 16.97
N LYS A 462 34.26 14.45 16.34
CA LYS A 462 35.64 14.63 16.81
C LYS A 462 35.69 15.25 18.20
N GLY A 463 34.85 16.27 18.46
CA GLY A 463 34.71 16.91 19.76
C GLY A 463 34.24 15.95 20.85
N LEU A 464 33.21 15.13 20.56
CA LEU A 464 32.71 14.10 21.47
C LEU A 464 33.78 13.06 21.81
N ILE A 465 34.51 12.56 20.82
CA ILE A 465 35.59 11.58 21.03
C ILE A 465 36.71 12.16 21.91
N LEU A 466 37.07 13.43 21.70
CA LEU A 466 38.09 14.12 22.50
C LEU A 466 37.63 14.32 23.95
N HIS A 467 36.38 14.74 24.15
CA HIS A 467 35.79 14.95 25.47
C HIS A 467 35.72 13.64 26.28
N LEU A 468 35.27 12.55 25.65
CA LEU A 468 35.24 11.22 26.27
C LEU A 468 36.65 10.70 26.60
N SER A 469 37.63 10.93 25.71
CA SER A 469 39.02 10.59 25.97
C SER A 469 39.58 11.33 27.20
N GLN A 470 39.33 12.64 27.32
CA GLN A 470 39.81 13.45 28.44
C GLN A 470 39.15 13.07 29.77
N ARG A 471 37.86 12.70 29.75
CA ARG A 471 37.13 12.22 30.94
C ARG A 471 37.67 10.87 31.42
N ASN A 472 38.02 9.97 30.51
CA ASN A 472 38.65 8.69 30.83
C ASN A 472 40.06 8.89 31.42
N SER A 473 40.86 9.82 30.87
CA SER A 473 42.18 10.17 31.44
C SER A 473 42.10 10.82 32.82
N ARG A 474 41.07 11.64 33.09
CA ARG A 474 40.85 12.25 34.41
C ARG A 474 40.38 11.26 35.47
N LYS A 475 39.55 10.26 35.12
CA LYS A 475 39.17 9.17 36.04
C LYS A 475 40.40 8.34 36.47
N MET A 476 41.30 8.03 35.53
CA MET A 476 42.56 7.32 35.81
C MET A 476 43.54 8.11 36.70
N HIS A 477 43.45 9.45 36.71
CA HIS A 477 44.29 10.30 37.55
C HIS A 477 43.72 10.48 38.98
N ILE A 478 42.40 10.38 39.16
CA ILE A 478 41.75 10.51 40.47
C ILE A 478 41.93 9.23 41.32
N GLU A 479 42.07 8.07 40.70
CA GLU A 479 42.38 6.81 41.41
C GLU A 479 43.83 6.72 41.90
N ASN A 480 44.74 7.56 41.40
CA ASN A 480 46.19 7.45 41.66
C ASN A 480 46.81 8.70 42.33
N GLY A 481 46.11 9.43 43.21
CA GLY A 481 46.76 10.55 43.89
C GLY A 481 46.06 11.14 45.11
N ILE A 482 46.64 10.90 46.29
CA ILE A 482 46.55 11.75 47.48
C ILE A 482 47.11 13.14 47.11
N VAL A 483 46.38 14.19 47.48
CA VAL A 483 46.77 15.59 47.30
C VAL A 483 47.96 15.95 48.18
N GLN A 484 48.97 16.62 47.60
CA GLN A 484 49.77 17.59 48.34
C GLN A 484 50.06 18.82 47.48
N GLN A 485 49.74 19.96 48.08
CA GLN A 485 49.80 21.31 47.56
C GLN A 485 51.12 21.94 48.02
N GLU A 486 51.88 22.55 47.12
CA GLU A 486 52.81 23.61 47.50
C GLU A 486 53.04 24.64 46.38
N LEU A 487 53.09 25.90 46.82
CA LEU A 487 53.06 27.12 46.02
C LEU A 487 54.42 27.42 45.36
N THR A 488 54.39 27.92 44.12
CA THR A 488 55.28 29.02 43.67
C THR A 488 54.71 29.69 42.41
N GLN A 489 54.22 30.93 42.57
CA GLN A 489 54.04 31.96 41.53
C GLN A 489 55.37 32.75 41.36
N PRO A 490 55.61 33.65 40.37
CA PRO A 490 54.63 34.44 39.57
C PRO A 490 54.97 34.64 38.07
N PHE A 491 54.01 35.09 37.24
CA PHE A 491 53.97 36.47 36.71
C PHE A 491 52.77 36.70 35.78
N LEU A 492 51.95 37.66 36.20
CA LEU A 492 50.86 38.31 35.50
C LEU A 492 51.38 39.25 34.40
N TYR A 493 50.66 39.31 33.27
CA TYR A 493 50.30 40.61 32.70
C TYR A 493 48.79 40.80 32.90
N HIS A 494 48.47 41.81 33.70
CA HIS A 494 47.14 42.34 33.94
C HIS A 494 47.02 43.66 33.20
N MET A 495 45.90 43.91 32.51
CA MET A 495 45.21 45.20 32.58
C MET A 495 43.73 45.01 32.27
N ASN A 496 42.92 45.55 33.18
CA ASN A 496 41.47 45.45 33.30
C ASN A 496 40.68 46.25 32.26
N PRO A 497 39.40 45.89 32.02
CA PRO A 497 38.42 46.78 31.41
C PRO A 497 38.03 47.89 32.40
N MET A 498 37.95 49.11 31.90
CA MET A 498 37.46 50.26 32.67
C MET A 498 35.94 50.32 32.55
N ASP A 499 35.27 50.41 33.70
CA ASP A 499 33.83 50.53 33.87
C ASP A 499 33.49 51.98 34.21
N LEU A 500 32.40 52.55 33.67
CA LEU A 500 31.84 53.82 34.14
C LEU A 500 30.30 53.82 33.96
N ASN A 501 29.61 53.55 35.08
CA ASN A 501 28.28 54.00 35.55
C ASN A 501 27.22 54.40 34.50
N GLY A 502 25.95 53.98 34.58
CA GLY A 502 25.24 53.22 35.61
C GLY A 502 23.76 53.64 35.62
N THR A 503 22.83 52.69 35.53
CA THR A 503 21.53 52.75 36.22
C THR A 503 20.92 51.35 36.30
N PHE A 504 20.57 50.94 37.52
CA PHE A 504 19.84 49.71 37.82
C PHE A 504 18.37 49.84 37.42
N GLN A 505 17.79 48.78 36.84
CA GLN A 505 16.45 48.28 37.19
C GLN A 505 16.32 46.79 36.84
N GLN A 506 15.85 46.01 37.83
CA GLN A 506 15.49 44.59 37.77
C GLN A 506 14.07 44.42 37.21
N GLU A 507 13.81 43.37 36.40
CA GLU A 507 12.75 42.33 36.59
C GLU A 507 12.68 41.33 35.40
N PRO A 508 11.98 40.16 35.50
CA PRO A 508 12.57 38.84 35.29
C PRO A 508 12.41 38.23 33.89
N ALA A 509 13.38 37.38 33.53
CA ALA A 509 13.34 36.55 32.34
C ALA A 509 12.32 35.40 32.49
N SER A 510 11.29 35.46 31.65
CA SER A 510 10.32 34.40 31.40
C SER A 510 11.02 33.25 30.65
N GLN A 511 10.84 32.03 31.15
CA GLN A 511 11.21 30.81 30.44
C GLN A 511 10.29 30.60 29.22
N PRO A 512 10.81 30.18 28.04
CA PRO A 512 9.98 29.50 27.06
C PRO A 512 9.89 28.01 27.42
N HIS A 513 8.70 27.59 27.84
CA HIS A 513 8.29 26.20 27.94
C HIS A 513 8.39 25.49 26.58
N PHE A 514 9.10 24.36 26.52
CA PHE A 514 8.95 23.38 25.45
C PHE A 514 8.09 22.22 25.95
N ASN A 515 6.86 22.12 25.45
CA ASN A 515 6.03 20.91 25.53
C ASN A 515 6.44 19.95 24.40
N PRO A 516 6.48 18.62 24.62
CA PRO A 516 6.71 17.64 23.57
C PRO A 516 5.42 17.42 22.76
N LEU A 517 5.50 17.56 21.44
CA LEU A 517 4.40 17.26 20.52
C LEU A 517 4.25 15.75 20.32
N THR A 518 3.08 15.23 20.69
CA THR A 518 2.59 13.86 20.47
C THR A 518 2.03 13.64 19.06
N ALA A 519 1.89 12.36 18.72
CA ALA A 519 1.37 11.78 17.48
C ALA A 519 0.11 12.46 16.91
N PHE A 520 0.03 12.52 15.57
CA PHE A 520 -1.13 13.00 14.83
C PHE A 520 -2.12 11.86 14.56
N ASP A 521 -3.34 12.07 15.04
CA ASP A 521 -4.57 11.35 14.73
C ASP A 521 -5.36 12.19 13.71
N LEU A 522 -5.80 11.58 12.60
CA LEU A 522 -6.68 12.22 11.61
C LEU A 522 -8.12 11.94 12.03
N ASN A 523 -8.71 12.86 12.80
CA ASN A 523 -10.13 13.26 12.79
C ASN A 523 -10.42 14.02 14.09
N GLY A 524 -10.72 15.31 13.99
CA GLY A 524 -10.98 16.14 15.15
C GLY A 524 -12.30 15.78 15.83
N ILE A 525 -12.25 15.40 17.11
CA ILE A 525 -13.20 15.74 18.20
C ILE A 525 -12.50 15.44 19.54
N VAL A 526 -12.56 16.41 20.46
CA VAL A 526 -11.89 16.44 21.77
C VAL A 526 -12.75 15.77 22.85
N GLN A 527 -12.17 14.87 23.66
CA GLN A 527 -12.68 14.54 24.99
C GLN A 527 -11.53 14.45 26.02
N GLN A 528 -11.71 15.16 27.14
CA GLN A 528 -10.82 15.26 28.30
C GLN A 528 -11.25 14.30 29.42
N GLN A 529 -10.30 13.81 30.25
CA GLN A 529 -10.35 13.62 31.73
C GLN A 529 -9.30 12.56 32.21
N PRO A 530 -9.02 12.39 33.54
CA PRO A 530 -8.19 13.25 34.40
C PRO A 530 -7.06 12.46 35.16
N LYS A 531 -6.20 13.18 35.88
CA LYS A 531 -5.12 12.66 36.75
C LYS A 531 -5.60 12.51 38.20
N ASP A 532 -5.19 11.45 38.90
CA ASP A 532 -5.02 11.41 40.37
C ASP A 532 -3.94 10.38 40.82
N LEU A 533 -3.22 10.76 41.87
CA LEU A 533 -2.02 10.25 42.61
C LEU A 533 -2.17 8.86 43.32
N PRO A 534 -1.20 8.32 44.13
CA PRO A 534 0.28 8.39 44.20
C PRO A 534 1.03 7.06 44.53
N MET A 535 2.38 7.17 44.67
CA MET A 535 3.41 6.18 45.08
C MET A 535 3.18 5.34 46.36
N LEU A 536 3.86 4.18 46.41
CA LEU A 536 4.35 3.55 47.65
C LEU A 536 5.79 3.03 47.48
N ASN A 537 6.66 3.49 48.38
CA ASN A 537 8.01 2.96 48.67
C ASN A 537 7.90 1.71 49.55
N SER A 538 8.82 0.75 49.39
CA SER A 538 9.20 -0.15 50.47
C SER A 538 10.70 -0.47 50.43
N THR A 539 11.29 -0.37 51.62
CA THR A 539 12.70 -0.46 51.95
C THR A 539 13.06 -1.87 52.41
N SER A 540 14.35 -2.23 52.29
CA SER A 540 15.16 -3.05 53.22
C SER A 540 15.54 -4.46 52.77
N LEU A 541 16.84 -4.72 52.55
CA LEU A 541 17.82 -5.13 53.58
C LEU A 541 19.04 -5.77 52.88
N GLY A 542 20.25 -5.35 53.25
CA GLY A 542 21.50 -5.80 52.65
C GLY A 542 22.04 -7.13 53.20
N TYR A 543 22.85 -7.79 52.38
CA TYR A 543 23.92 -8.70 52.79
C TYR A 543 25.13 -8.53 51.85
N ALA A 544 26.31 -8.76 52.41
CA ALA A 544 27.62 -8.33 51.92
C ALA A 544 28.28 -9.31 50.92
N LYS A 545 29.07 -8.70 50.01
CA LYS A 545 30.30 -9.14 49.31
C LYS A 545 30.56 -10.63 49.06
N MET A 546 30.81 -10.97 47.78
CA MET A 546 32.06 -11.56 47.30
C MET A 546 32.37 -11.09 45.87
N ASP A 547 33.66 -10.85 45.60
CA ASP A 547 34.26 -10.40 44.34
C ASP A 547 34.07 -11.42 43.21
N GLU A 548 33.75 -10.92 42.00
CA GLU A 548 34.14 -11.60 40.76
C GLU A 548 34.46 -10.57 39.67
N MET A 549 35.70 -10.64 39.22
CA MET A 549 36.39 -9.74 38.28
C MET A 549 35.90 -9.98 36.85
N SER A 550 35.25 -9.01 36.20
CA SER A 550 35.39 -8.78 34.75
C SER A 550 34.66 -7.54 34.22
N SER A 551 35.44 -6.72 33.50
CA SER A 551 35.01 -5.73 32.48
C SER A 551 34.22 -4.51 32.95
N GLU A 552 34.91 -3.54 33.53
CA GLU A 552 34.41 -2.16 33.68
C GLU A 552 34.18 -1.51 32.31
N SER A 553 32.96 -1.59 31.78
CA SER A 553 32.51 -0.73 30.70
C SER A 553 32.36 0.70 31.23
N SER A 554 33.35 1.55 30.95
CA SER A 554 33.31 3.02 31.06
C SER A 554 31.89 3.62 30.99
N SER A 555 31.41 4.16 32.12
CA SER A 555 30.06 4.73 32.22
C SER A 555 29.94 6.06 31.45
N ILE A 556 29.40 5.96 30.22
CA ILE A 556 28.94 7.09 29.39
C ILE A 556 27.64 7.65 30.04
N SER A 557 27.51 8.97 30.15
CA SER A 557 26.27 9.60 30.66
C SER A 557 25.09 9.32 29.73
N LYS A 558 23.85 9.22 30.25
CA LYS A 558 22.65 9.00 29.42
C LYS A 558 22.50 10.06 28.32
N ASP A 559 22.80 11.33 28.63
CA ASP A 559 22.75 12.45 27.67
C ASP A 559 23.85 12.35 26.59
N ASP A 560 25.00 11.76 26.92
CA ASP A 560 26.09 11.53 25.96
C ASP A 560 25.76 10.36 25.04
N VAL A 561 25.10 9.31 25.56
CA VAL A 561 24.64 8.16 24.76
C VAL A 561 23.66 8.61 23.68
N GLU A 562 22.68 9.45 24.01
CA GLU A 562 21.69 9.93 23.04
C GLU A 562 22.35 10.78 21.93
N LYS A 563 23.26 11.69 22.30
CA LYS A 563 24.02 12.51 21.33
C LYS A 563 24.89 11.66 20.41
N ILE A 564 25.59 10.66 20.96
CA ILE A 564 26.39 9.72 20.19
C ILE A 564 25.53 8.95 19.19
N GLN A 565 24.35 8.49 19.61
CA GLN A 565 23.44 7.75 18.73
C GLN A 565 22.95 8.61 17.57
N VAL A 566 22.57 9.86 17.83
CA VAL A 566 22.12 10.80 16.79
C VAL A 566 23.24 11.09 15.79
N ASP A 567 24.45 11.38 16.27
CA ASP A 567 25.59 11.67 15.41
C ASP A 567 26.03 10.45 14.58
N CYS A 568 26.02 9.26 15.17
CA CYS A 568 26.33 8.02 14.45
C CYS A 568 25.27 7.66 13.41
N LEU A 569 23.99 7.91 13.70
CA LEU A 569 22.91 7.74 12.74
C LEU A 569 23.07 8.71 11.56
N ALA A 570 23.35 9.98 11.84
CA ALA A 570 23.62 10.99 10.83
C ALA A 570 24.86 10.61 9.99
N ALA A 571 25.92 10.12 10.62
CA ALA A 571 27.14 9.69 9.92
C ALA A 571 26.84 8.52 8.97
N THR A 572 26.06 7.54 9.44
CA THR A 572 25.61 6.41 8.63
C THR A 572 24.79 6.87 7.42
N ALA A 573 23.86 7.82 7.61
CA ALA A 573 23.07 8.40 6.54
C ALA A 573 23.95 9.07 5.46
N LEU A 574 24.92 9.90 5.87
CA LEU A 574 25.84 10.55 4.93
C LEU A 574 26.76 9.54 4.23
N GLN A 575 27.24 8.50 4.93
CA GLN A 575 28.03 7.42 4.32
C GLN A 575 27.27 6.69 3.23
N LEU A 576 25.99 6.39 3.43
CA LEU A 576 25.13 5.77 2.42
C LEU A 576 25.02 6.65 1.16
N LEU A 577 24.83 7.97 1.33
CA LEU A 577 24.82 8.91 0.20
C LEU A 577 26.16 8.99 -0.53
N LEU A 578 27.28 8.97 0.19
CA LEU A 578 28.62 8.97 -0.40
C LEU A 578 28.88 7.69 -1.21
N LYS A 579 28.49 6.53 -0.69
CA LYS A 579 28.55 5.26 -1.42
C LYS A 579 27.70 5.31 -2.69
N LEU A 580 26.47 5.82 -2.62
CA LEU A 580 25.60 6.01 -3.78
C LEU A 580 26.21 6.96 -4.82
N LYS A 581 26.71 8.13 -4.41
CA LYS A 581 27.39 9.10 -5.28
C LYS A 581 28.55 8.45 -6.01
N ARG A 582 29.42 7.74 -5.28
CA ARG A 582 30.56 7.01 -5.87
C ARG A 582 30.11 5.97 -6.88
N HIS A 583 29.10 5.18 -6.54
CA HIS A 583 28.53 4.18 -7.44
C HIS A 583 28.00 4.81 -8.73
N LEU A 584 27.22 5.89 -8.64
CA LEU A 584 26.67 6.61 -9.80
C LEU A 584 27.78 7.16 -10.71
N LYS A 585 28.83 7.77 -10.13
CA LYS A 585 29.98 8.27 -10.90
C LYS A 585 30.65 7.14 -11.69
N ILE A 586 30.82 5.96 -11.07
CA ILE A 586 31.45 4.81 -11.71
C ILE A 586 30.55 4.24 -12.81
N VAL A 587 29.28 3.92 -12.48
CA VAL A 587 28.33 3.28 -13.39
C VAL A 587 28.06 4.12 -14.63
N TYR A 588 27.89 5.44 -14.47
CA TYR A 588 27.54 6.35 -15.56
C TYR A 588 28.74 7.11 -16.14
N SER A 589 29.95 6.75 -15.73
CA SER A 589 31.19 7.38 -16.20
C SER A 589 31.24 8.91 -16.04
N LEU A 590 30.73 9.41 -14.90
CA LEU A 590 30.64 10.84 -14.61
C LEU A 590 31.93 11.33 -13.96
N ASN A 591 32.64 12.24 -14.63
CA ASN A 591 33.82 12.90 -14.08
C ASN A 591 33.46 14.11 -13.20
N ASP A 592 34.39 14.52 -12.33
CA ASP A 592 34.14 15.61 -11.39
C ASP A 592 33.87 16.94 -12.06
N ALA A 593 34.59 17.25 -13.16
CA ALA A 593 34.35 18.47 -13.93
C ALA A 593 32.89 18.57 -14.42
N ARG A 594 32.30 17.47 -14.94
CA ARG A 594 30.90 17.44 -15.38
C ARG A 594 29.94 17.56 -14.20
N CYS A 595 30.22 16.90 -13.08
CA CYS A 595 29.40 17.01 -11.88
C CYS A 595 29.41 18.43 -11.30
N GLN A 596 30.55 19.11 -11.32
CA GLN A 596 30.70 20.49 -10.81
C GLN A 596 30.11 21.53 -11.77
N ALA A 597 30.20 21.31 -13.08
CA ALA A 597 29.61 22.19 -14.08
C ALA A 597 28.09 22.05 -14.23
N PHE A 598 27.47 21.03 -13.62
CA PHE A 598 26.04 20.80 -13.73
C PHE A 598 25.23 21.86 -12.96
N SER A 599 24.25 22.46 -13.64
CA SER A 599 23.28 23.38 -13.04
C SER A 599 21.85 22.89 -13.30
N PRO A 600 21.00 22.76 -12.27
CA PRO A 600 19.62 22.32 -12.46
C PRO A 600 18.76 23.31 -13.24
N ASN A 601 19.16 24.59 -13.29
CA ASN A 601 18.45 25.65 -14.00
C ASN A 601 18.80 25.68 -15.50
N GLU A 602 19.89 25.03 -15.90
CA GLU A 602 20.26 24.93 -17.31
C GLU A 602 19.44 23.86 -18.02
N PRO A 603 19.08 24.06 -19.30
CA PRO A 603 18.39 23.04 -20.07
C PRO A 603 19.30 21.82 -20.30
N PRO A 604 18.74 20.59 -20.38
CA PRO A 604 19.52 19.40 -20.68
C PRO A 604 20.22 19.53 -22.03
N LYS A 605 21.48 19.09 -22.10
CA LYS A 605 22.22 19.00 -23.36
C LYS A 605 21.57 17.93 -24.25
N THR A 606 21.14 18.32 -25.44
CA THR A 606 20.50 17.42 -26.42
C THR A 606 21.54 16.53 -27.11
N GLY A 607 21.24 15.23 -27.23
CA GLY A 607 22.08 14.28 -27.99
C GLY A 607 23.22 13.61 -27.23
N GLU A 608 23.42 13.89 -25.94
CA GLU A 608 24.41 13.15 -25.14
C GLU A 608 23.89 11.74 -24.79
N ALA A 609 24.53 10.71 -25.33
CA ALA A 609 24.23 9.32 -25.00
C ALA A 609 24.68 8.98 -23.57
N LEU A 610 23.84 8.25 -22.82
CA LEU A 610 24.17 7.74 -21.50
C LEU A 610 24.85 6.37 -21.59
N SER A 611 26.13 6.30 -21.24
CA SER A 611 26.83 5.02 -21.08
C SER A 611 26.59 4.46 -19.68
N ARG A 612 26.25 3.16 -19.57
CA ARG A 612 26.04 2.47 -18.30
C ARG A 612 26.92 1.23 -18.18
N GLN A 613 27.72 1.14 -17.13
CA GLN A 613 28.50 -0.04 -16.77
C GLN A 613 27.66 -1.00 -15.91
N ASN A 614 27.80 -2.31 -16.12
CA ASN A 614 27.08 -3.32 -15.34
C ASN A 614 27.84 -3.68 -14.06
N ILE A 615 27.87 -2.76 -13.10
CA ILE A 615 28.51 -2.94 -11.79
C ILE A 615 27.41 -3.02 -10.74
N PRO A 616 27.35 -4.09 -9.91
CA PRO A 616 26.36 -4.19 -8.86
C PRO A 616 26.61 -3.12 -7.77
N PHE A 617 25.53 -2.62 -7.18
CA PHE A 617 25.61 -1.78 -6.01
C PHE A 617 25.65 -2.64 -4.75
N ASP A 618 26.59 -2.39 -3.85
CA ASP A 618 26.76 -3.16 -2.63
C ASP A 618 26.86 -2.21 -1.42
N ILE A 619 25.97 -2.43 -0.44
CA ILE A 619 25.89 -1.69 0.81
C ILE A 619 26.26 -2.59 2.00
N SER A 620 26.53 -3.88 1.79
CA SER A 620 26.70 -4.89 2.86
C SER A 620 27.80 -4.57 3.89
N GLU A 621 28.81 -3.79 3.49
CA GLU A 621 29.89 -3.33 4.36
C GLU A 621 29.51 -2.14 5.26
N THR A 622 28.31 -1.57 5.13
CA THR A 622 27.89 -0.41 5.92
C THR A 622 27.44 -0.87 7.29
N CYS A 623 28.20 -0.53 8.32
CA CYS A 623 27.92 -0.98 9.67
C CYS A 623 26.64 -0.30 10.22
N THR A 624 25.58 -1.07 10.42
CA THR A 624 24.23 -0.58 10.79
C THR A 624 23.93 -0.64 12.30
N SER A 625 24.80 -1.28 13.08
CA SER A 625 24.60 -1.43 14.53
C SER A 625 24.72 -0.09 15.26
N VAL A 626 24.04 0.05 16.40
CA VAL A 626 24.27 1.17 17.31
C VAL A 626 25.63 0.96 17.99
N PRO A 627 26.54 1.94 18.03
CA PRO A 627 27.83 1.77 18.70
C PRO A 627 27.61 1.46 20.19
N SER A 628 28.15 0.32 20.62
CA SER A 628 28.03 -0.19 21.99
C SER A 628 29.21 0.18 22.88
N THR A 629 30.35 0.50 22.27
CA THR A 629 31.59 0.81 22.96
C THR A 629 32.23 2.10 22.43
N TYR A 630 33.12 2.69 23.23
CA TYR A 630 33.95 3.81 22.78
C TYR A 630 34.79 3.46 21.54
N GLN A 631 35.25 2.21 21.45
CA GLN A 631 36.01 1.73 20.30
C GLN A 631 35.15 1.69 19.03
N ASP A 632 33.89 1.27 19.13
CA ASP A 632 32.93 1.30 18.01
C ASP A 632 32.69 2.74 17.53
N LEU A 633 32.57 3.69 18.45
CA LEU A 633 32.40 5.11 18.12
C LEU A 633 33.61 5.67 17.37
N VAL A 634 34.83 5.39 17.84
CA VAL A 634 36.07 5.82 17.18
C VAL A 634 36.17 5.20 15.78
N GLN A 635 35.82 3.92 15.64
CA GLN A 635 35.81 3.25 14.36
C GLN A 635 34.81 3.90 13.39
N ARG A 636 33.57 4.19 13.83
CA ARG A 636 32.56 4.87 13.01
C ARG A 636 33.01 6.25 12.55
N TYR A 637 33.65 7.02 13.43
CA TYR A 637 34.23 8.29 13.07
C TYR A 637 35.33 8.15 12.02
N GLN A 638 36.23 7.15 12.16
CA GLN A 638 37.28 6.90 11.19
C GLN A 638 36.72 6.48 9.82
N GLU A 639 35.73 5.59 9.80
CA GLU A 639 35.03 5.17 8.57
C GLU A 639 34.37 6.36 7.87
N PHE A 640 33.67 7.22 8.62
CA PHE A 640 33.05 8.43 8.09
C PHE A 640 34.08 9.42 7.54
N LYS A 641 35.15 9.67 8.30
CA LYS A 641 36.25 10.54 7.88
C LYS A 641 36.94 10.03 6.62
N ASN A 642 37.15 8.72 6.52
CA ASN A 642 37.72 8.11 5.33
C ASN A 642 36.77 8.24 4.14
N ALA A 643 35.47 8.06 4.32
CA ALA A 643 34.48 8.28 3.26
C ALA A 643 34.49 9.74 2.73
N LEU A 644 34.66 10.73 3.62
CA LEU A 644 34.80 12.14 3.22
C LEU A 644 36.11 12.42 2.47
N LYS A 645 37.22 11.84 2.93
CA LYS A 645 38.51 11.93 2.23
C LYS A 645 38.42 11.31 0.84
N ASP A 646 37.82 10.12 0.76
CA ASP A 646 37.61 9.42 -0.49
C ASP A 646 36.78 10.27 -1.46
N ASP A 647 35.72 10.95 -1.01
CA ASP A 647 34.89 11.83 -1.85
C ASP A 647 35.65 13.03 -2.44
N ALA A 648 36.70 13.49 -1.75
CA ALA A 648 37.55 14.57 -2.23
C ALA A 648 38.58 14.12 -3.30
N VAL A 649 38.71 12.82 -3.55
CA VAL A 649 39.62 12.27 -4.56
C VAL A 649 39.00 12.37 -5.96
N ASP A 650 39.81 12.75 -6.96
CA ASP A 650 39.35 12.88 -8.35
C ASP A 650 38.85 11.57 -8.98
N TYR A 651 37.84 11.68 -9.85
CA TYR A 651 37.20 10.57 -10.56
C TYR A 651 38.18 9.65 -11.31
N GLY A 652 39.23 10.23 -11.90
CA GLY A 652 40.27 9.50 -12.62
C GLY A 652 40.96 8.45 -11.75
N THR A 653 41.11 8.72 -10.46
CA THR A 653 41.76 7.84 -9.49
C THR A 653 40.91 6.59 -9.21
N TYR A 654 39.58 6.71 -9.10
CA TYR A 654 38.72 5.54 -8.83
C TYR A 654 38.62 4.60 -10.03
N THR A 655 38.64 5.13 -11.26
CA THR A 655 38.58 4.27 -12.45
C THR A 655 39.93 3.62 -12.77
N ALA A 656 41.04 4.26 -12.39
CA ALA A 656 42.38 3.70 -12.55
C ALA A 656 42.59 2.40 -11.75
N SER A 657 41.97 2.25 -10.57
CA SER A 657 42.04 1.03 -9.77
C SER A 657 41.20 -0.12 -10.35
N ILE A 658 40.08 0.20 -11.01
CA ILE A 658 39.19 -0.76 -11.66
C ILE A 658 39.75 -1.26 -13.01
N LYS A 659 40.47 -0.41 -13.75
CA LYS A 659 41.01 -0.72 -15.09
C LYS A 659 42.21 -1.70 -15.11
N ARG A 660 42.57 -2.35 -13.99
CA ARG A 660 43.71 -3.30 -13.90
C ARG A 660 43.41 -4.76 -14.29
N LYS A 661 42.28 -5.05 -14.95
CA LYS A 661 42.09 -6.33 -15.65
C LYS A 661 41.76 -6.09 -17.13
N ARG A 662 42.79 -5.98 -17.96
CA ARG A 662 42.65 -6.18 -19.41
C ARG A 662 42.48 -7.68 -19.68
N PRO A 663 41.46 -8.11 -20.45
CA PRO A 663 41.48 -9.42 -21.06
C PRO A 663 42.66 -9.48 -22.05
N THR A 664 43.36 -10.61 -22.07
CA THR A 664 44.41 -10.88 -23.06
C THR A 664 43.85 -10.78 -24.49
N PRO A 665 44.58 -10.16 -25.43
CA PRO A 665 44.11 -10.08 -26.81
C PRO A 665 44.18 -11.47 -27.43
N ARG A 666 43.01 -12.09 -27.69
CA ARG A 666 42.93 -13.33 -28.47
C ARG A 666 43.33 -13.02 -29.91
N LYS A 667 44.38 -13.69 -30.38
CA LYS A 667 44.81 -13.71 -31.78
C LYS A 667 43.62 -14.13 -32.67
N MET A 668 43.35 -13.30 -33.67
CA MET A 668 42.44 -13.61 -34.77
C MET A 668 43.00 -14.83 -35.53
N LYS A 669 42.25 -15.93 -35.56
CA LYS A 669 42.51 -17.06 -36.45
C LYS A 669 41.24 -17.30 -37.25
N SER A 670 41.35 -17.07 -38.56
CA SER A 670 40.34 -17.40 -39.55
C SER A 670 40.04 -18.90 -39.55
N GLY A 671 38.77 -19.27 -39.66
CA GLY A 671 38.40 -20.53 -40.34
C GLY A 671 37.33 -21.37 -39.67
N ARG A 672 36.23 -21.48 -40.43
CA ARG A 672 35.27 -22.60 -40.56
C ARG A 672 34.02 -22.62 -39.67
N MET A 673 32.91 -22.66 -40.41
CA MET A 673 31.52 -22.95 -40.05
C MET A 673 31.35 -24.33 -39.39
N ILE A 674 30.33 -24.41 -38.54
CA ILE A 674 29.40 -25.48 -38.11
C ILE A 674 28.85 -24.91 -36.78
N GLY A 675 27.59 -24.50 -36.61
CA GLY A 675 26.34 -25.12 -37.02
C GLY A 675 25.78 -25.88 -35.82
N ASP A 676 25.13 -25.18 -34.89
CA ASP A 676 24.12 -25.76 -33.98
C ASP A 676 23.28 -24.61 -33.38
N ASP A 677 21.98 -24.71 -33.60
CA ASP A 677 20.90 -23.82 -33.16
C ASP A 677 20.53 -24.13 -31.70
N ASP A 678 20.21 -23.08 -30.93
CA ASP A 678 19.17 -23.07 -29.89
C ASP A 678 19.14 -21.66 -29.26
N ASP A 679 18.30 -20.77 -29.77
CA ASP A 679 17.93 -19.51 -29.13
C ASP A 679 16.39 -19.33 -29.21
N ASP A 680 15.77 -19.30 -28.03
CA ASP A 680 14.38 -18.93 -27.80
C ASP A 680 14.23 -17.39 -27.89
N ASP A 681 13.73 -16.90 -29.02
CA ASP A 681 13.32 -15.51 -29.21
C ASP A 681 11.91 -15.27 -28.63
N TYR A 682 11.81 -14.34 -27.68
CA TYR A 682 10.57 -13.63 -27.37
C TYR A 682 10.62 -12.24 -27.99
N ASP A 683 9.81 -12.09 -29.03
CA ASP A 683 9.52 -10.87 -29.80
C ASP A 683 9.09 -9.69 -28.91
N ASP A 684 9.78 -8.56 -29.07
CA ASP A 684 9.41 -7.25 -28.53
C ASP A 684 9.23 -6.29 -29.72
N THR A 685 8.01 -6.20 -30.26
CA THR A 685 7.65 -5.22 -31.30
C THR A 685 6.66 -4.17 -30.78
N ASP A 686 7.17 -2.96 -30.63
CA ASP A 686 6.60 -1.66 -31.00
C ASP A 686 5.09 -1.41 -30.81
N TRP A 687 4.78 -0.46 -29.92
CA TRP A 687 3.58 0.39 -30.03
C TRP A 687 3.91 1.85 -29.74
N THR A 688 4.14 2.62 -30.81
CA THR A 688 4.14 4.08 -30.80
C THR A 688 2.74 4.60 -31.16
N GLY A 689 2.03 5.21 -30.20
CA GLY A 689 0.78 5.92 -30.42
C GLY A 689 0.98 7.44 -30.32
N GLY A 690 1.01 8.13 -31.46
CA GLY A 690 0.92 9.60 -31.55
C GLY A 690 -0.26 10.00 -32.45
N PRO A 691 -0.91 11.17 -32.21
CA PRO A 691 -2.25 11.46 -32.71
C PRO A 691 -2.27 11.92 -34.18
N ARG A 692 -3.22 11.38 -34.96
CA ARG A 692 -3.47 11.71 -36.38
C ARG A 692 -4.29 13.01 -36.51
N ARG A 693 -3.77 13.97 -37.29
CA ARG A 693 -4.57 15.02 -37.95
C ARG A 693 -4.99 14.56 -39.34
N LEU A 694 -6.28 14.71 -39.64
CA LEU A 694 -6.91 14.47 -40.94
C LEU A 694 -6.48 15.53 -41.96
N SER A 695 -6.22 15.11 -43.20
CA SER A 695 -6.31 15.97 -44.40
C SER A 695 -6.73 15.13 -45.59
N ASN A 696 -7.81 15.56 -46.22
CA ASN A 696 -8.57 14.84 -47.23
C ASN A 696 -8.17 15.32 -48.64
N SER A 697 -8.20 14.39 -49.61
CA SER A 697 -8.50 14.59 -51.04
C SER A 697 -7.54 15.39 -51.95
N GLY A 698 -7.09 14.77 -53.04
CA GLY A 698 -6.56 15.48 -54.21
C GLY A 698 -5.90 14.62 -55.30
N ARG A 699 -6.68 13.78 -55.98
CA ARG A 699 -6.27 12.99 -57.16
C ARG A 699 -6.15 13.90 -58.39
N LYS A 700 -5.01 13.94 -59.08
CA LYS A 700 -4.96 14.24 -60.54
C LYS A 700 -3.63 13.82 -61.19
N THR A 701 -3.74 12.85 -62.08
CA THR A 701 -2.80 12.45 -63.13
C THR A 701 -2.67 13.54 -64.19
N ASN A 702 -1.47 13.75 -64.75
CA ASN A 702 -1.35 14.38 -66.07
C ASN A 702 -0.19 13.81 -66.88
N ARG A 703 -0.50 13.21 -68.03
CA ARG A 703 0.39 12.97 -69.17
C ARG A 703 -0.03 13.95 -70.27
N GLY A 704 0.93 14.55 -70.96
CA GLY A 704 0.70 15.17 -72.28
C GLY A 704 1.38 16.51 -72.49
N ARG A 705 2.62 16.47 -73.00
CA ARG A 705 3.23 17.51 -73.86
C ARG A 705 2.56 17.43 -75.25
N PRO A 706 2.54 18.49 -76.08
CA PRO A 706 3.74 18.91 -76.84
C PRO A 706 3.83 20.40 -77.22
N ARG A 707 4.97 20.77 -77.85
CA ARG A 707 5.21 21.86 -78.84
C ARG A 707 4.46 23.19 -78.60
N THR A 708 5.15 24.31 -78.41
CA THR A 708 6.33 24.84 -79.13
C THR A 708 7.49 25.23 -78.23
#